data_AF-A0A928GYV8-F1
#
_entry.id   AF-A0A928GYV8-F1
#
_cell.length_a   1.000
_cell.length_b   1.000
_cell.length_c   1.000
_cell.angle_alpha   90.00
_cell.angle_beta   90.00
_cell.angle_gamma   90.00
#
_symmetry.space_group_name_H-M   'P 1'
#
loop_
_entity.id
_entity.type
_entity.pdbx_description
1 polymer ?
#
loop_
_entity_poly.entity_id
_entity_poly.type
_entity_poly.pdbx_seq_one_letter_code
_entity_poly.pdbx_strand_id
1 'polypeptide(L)'
;MLLDFRIDWGYMYLYSRRHYHPFFEWDGSLECENGQLLKLHQLEYPVIWFGPGQCPREIPLEGNCWKSRTRRGLAGIRVEAEAEENTVFKLHTRSGDFEFTASDILEKGRLVFPVGPKYLGCSVIVTRRHYFWYRPEAAAGERVFEAADMSELPFHDWMRMPTAWLAPGAKVSLPLTVAADQHDYNETLLHIAAMAGAPGGYTPGAETVFHDDFTINIYADGVLASSVTHFFREHDTFMQMLEDVWARFQLSEGEHIITLENTHPQGYLLLNRVSFRRCGYDHCQLSLPHWAIVNEEFIGKVFAAYPDTINIVCPHKVITLEAVQGWNEFRCTLEHAGCQVEFSANGRKGLICEVYDLPSENIPVAVGYDMTIVPHDDNGFMDWLLDYTSRTQLANLVVFRSFYYAPDSYGAGNRACRPLREDLLEKWSRFCKDHHIWVEAATDFESGVFTRGAGEYLHCVGRHEYPGAVYAFDPKEPYISQDMREACQNYVKYLANEVTKAHQSGARAAFGDASGGHRYCYMAGADFVRSETMVPHTMHLCSQARPAAEALGCGEWGVHIAIHHPRQPFFETHLGEYYLSLFQPWMMGANVIYEEDSLFLLFKEERQSWDDMLTKGKRDMTRDFYKFVKTHPRSGKCVRNIAFLEGRYAAPFNGFICDSEQTPDYSVWGMFGNPAAEWGHRQPEKCRQLLDVLMPGANTQPLRQQYDKRRFFFSGTPYGDFDEVPVESASEYFEQYKLLLNLGWNTFESADWEKLENFVRKGGVLLTGIPQFSTHVKRDFLRDFDDLALWNHGDLAAAAGFRVKGRGAKFSGQWNCKEKAFKLVPELSSAPSCDINEDDEGFVAAIELAGAEVVVYDSSSAEPLLVRYKLGKGWVYTLTFWAYPGHEKFQRLSAAVIAALAKAARPEYYLEDPSKELFWTLWQQTSDNAQALLMILNTDWTSKNNTKKAVVHAPDWSFELEVTERKACFVRFYQDKALVSDPSLHIACDSDGSLIACGSGKTVCTVINRDGSREEKHFNFEKSTALPFVL
;
A
#
# COMPACT_ATOMS: atom_id res chain seq x y z
N MET A 1 35.65 17.18 20.96
CA MET A 1 34.20 17.46 21.14
C MET A 1 33.54 16.30 21.84
N LEU A 2 32.47 16.54 22.60
CA LEU A 2 31.66 15.47 23.18
C LEU A 2 30.60 15.04 22.17
N LEU A 3 30.54 13.75 21.86
CA LEU A 3 29.59 13.15 20.92
C LEU A 3 28.67 12.18 21.68
N ASP A 4 27.37 12.28 21.44
CA ASP A 4 26.34 11.37 21.98
C ASP A 4 25.49 10.87 20.81
N PHE A 5 25.45 9.55 20.62
CA PHE A 5 24.76 8.92 19.51
C PHE A 5 24.32 7.50 19.85
N ARG A 6 23.34 6.99 19.10
CA ARG A 6 22.89 5.60 19.18
C ARG A 6 23.28 4.83 17.92
N ILE A 7 23.50 3.53 18.09
CA ILE A 7 23.65 2.55 17.02
C ILE A 7 22.53 1.53 17.21
N ASP A 8 21.52 1.56 16.34
CA ASP A 8 20.41 0.61 16.34
C ASP A 8 20.63 -0.44 15.26
N TRP A 9 20.18 -1.67 15.47
CA TRP A 9 20.23 -2.73 14.48
C TRP A 9 19.00 -3.64 14.49
N GLY A 10 18.68 -4.16 13.32
CA GLY A 10 17.54 -5.05 13.09
C GLY A 10 16.50 -4.44 12.16
N TYR A 11 15.28 -4.96 12.27
CA TYR A 11 14.11 -4.56 11.46
C TYR A 11 12.85 -5.24 11.98
N MET A 12 11.70 -4.77 11.52
CA MET A 12 10.39 -5.34 11.83
C MET A 12 9.47 -5.29 10.61
N TYR A 13 8.72 -6.37 10.38
CA TYR A 13 7.52 -6.40 9.51
C TYR A 13 6.34 -6.74 10.41
N LEU A 14 5.22 -6.02 10.30
CA LEU A 14 4.10 -6.20 11.25
C LEU A 14 3.25 -7.40 10.90
N TYR A 15 2.89 -7.54 9.63
CA TYR A 15 2.02 -8.63 9.13
C TYR A 15 2.81 -9.88 8.76
N SER A 16 3.87 -10.17 9.53
CA SER A 16 4.70 -11.35 9.34
C SER A 16 5.22 -11.88 10.67
N ARG A 17 5.14 -13.21 10.87
CA ARG A 17 5.55 -13.84 12.14
C ARG A 17 7.05 -14.10 12.24
N ARG A 18 7.58 -14.15 13.46
CA ARG A 18 9.03 -14.23 13.71
C ARG A 18 9.63 -15.46 13.06
N HIS A 19 8.91 -16.59 13.04
CA HIS A 19 9.43 -17.83 12.49
C HIS A 19 9.75 -17.79 10.99
N TYR A 20 9.19 -16.84 10.24
CA TYR A 20 9.49 -16.63 8.82
C TYR A 20 10.68 -15.70 8.56
N HIS A 21 11.38 -15.28 9.61
CA HIS A 21 12.52 -14.37 9.52
C HIS A 21 13.81 -15.03 10.03
N PRO A 22 14.97 -14.69 9.44
CA PRO A 22 16.27 -15.17 9.89
C PRO A 22 16.64 -14.58 11.26
N PHE A 23 17.59 -15.24 11.93
CA PHE A 23 18.26 -14.68 13.10
C PHE A 23 19.48 -13.88 12.65
N PHE A 24 19.71 -12.75 13.32
CA PHE A 24 20.95 -11.99 13.21
C PHE A 24 21.67 -12.01 14.55
N GLU A 25 22.96 -12.34 14.51
CA GLU A 25 23.86 -12.34 15.67
C GLU A 25 24.64 -11.04 15.68
N TRP A 26 24.42 -10.22 16.71
CA TRP A 26 25.02 -8.89 16.86
C TRP A 26 26.05 -8.84 17.97
N ASP A 27 26.41 -9.98 18.56
CA ASP A 27 27.58 -10.12 19.44
C ASP A 27 28.77 -9.39 18.82
N GLY A 28 29.34 -8.46 19.57
CA GLY A 28 30.26 -7.49 18.97
C GLY A 28 30.97 -6.58 19.95
N SER A 29 31.76 -5.67 19.39
CA SER A 29 32.48 -4.62 20.10
C SER A 29 32.56 -3.32 19.29
N LEU A 30 32.80 -2.21 19.99
CA LEU A 30 33.02 -0.89 19.39
C LEU A 30 34.44 -0.41 19.71
N GLU A 31 35.21 -0.11 18.68
CA GLU A 31 36.54 0.51 18.81
C GLU A 31 36.47 1.98 18.42
N CYS A 32 37.36 2.79 19.02
CA CYS A 32 37.48 4.23 18.78
C CYS A 32 38.95 4.56 18.58
N GLU A 33 39.29 5.10 17.40
CA GLU A 33 40.64 5.53 17.04
C GLU A 33 40.70 7.06 16.99
N ASN A 34 41.77 7.65 17.55
CA ASN A 34 41.92 9.11 17.68
C ASN A 34 40.78 9.77 18.48
N GLY A 35 40.26 9.06 19.49
CA GLY A 35 39.24 9.53 20.42
C GLY A 35 39.15 8.62 21.64
N GLN A 36 38.17 8.85 22.52
CA GLN A 36 37.95 8.07 23.74
C GLN A 36 36.46 7.76 23.93
N LEU A 37 36.12 6.48 24.12
CA LEU A 37 34.79 6.07 24.58
C LEU A 37 34.64 6.40 26.07
N LEU A 38 33.57 7.11 26.44
CA LEU A 38 33.30 7.52 27.81
C LEU A 38 32.28 6.61 28.48
N LYS A 39 31.15 6.34 27.80
CA LYS A 39 30.09 5.45 28.29
C LYS A 39 29.43 4.71 27.14
N LEU A 40 29.09 3.44 27.39
CA LEU A 40 28.26 2.64 26.52
C LEU A 40 27.08 2.06 27.30
N HIS A 41 25.92 2.03 26.67
CA HIS A 41 24.72 1.39 27.18
C HIS A 41 24.16 0.44 26.13
N GLN A 42 23.77 -0.76 26.51
CA GLN A 42 22.97 -1.64 25.69
C GLN A 42 21.51 -1.17 25.68
N LEU A 43 20.91 -1.16 24.49
CA LEU A 43 19.52 -0.78 24.26
C LEU A 43 18.67 -2.04 24.05
N GLU A 44 17.75 -2.28 24.99
CA GLU A 44 16.77 -3.35 24.90
C GLU A 44 15.38 -2.78 24.61
N TYR A 45 14.90 -2.99 23.37
CA TYR A 45 13.58 -2.53 22.95
C TYR A 45 12.48 -3.48 23.44
N PRO A 46 11.34 -2.94 23.92
CA PRO A 46 10.15 -3.73 24.19
C PRO A 46 9.68 -4.50 22.95
N VAL A 47 9.24 -5.73 23.17
CA VAL A 47 8.64 -6.55 22.11
C VAL A 47 7.19 -6.11 21.93
N ILE A 48 6.96 -5.30 20.91
CA ILE A 48 5.64 -4.81 20.54
C ILE A 48 5.30 -5.33 19.15
N TRP A 49 4.14 -5.98 19.00
CA TRP A 49 3.71 -6.59 17.73
C TRP A 49 3.58 -5.58 16.59
N PHE A 50 3.18 -4.34 16.90
CA PHE A 50 2.90 -3.28 15.94
C PHE A 50 4.11 -2.41 15.59
N GLY A 51 5.33 -2.85 15.90
CA GLY A 51 6.55 -2.09 15.68
C GLY A 51 7.07 -1.41 16.95
N PRO A 52 8.24 -0.79 16.91
CA PRO A 52 8.86 -0.19 18.09
C PRO A 52 8.16 1.13 18.48
N GLY A 53 7.26 1.11 19.46
CA GLY A 53 6.54 2.29 19.93
C GLY A 53 7.19 3.03 21.11
N GLN A 54 7.94 2.27 21.92
CA GLN A 54 8.42 2.63 23.25
C GLN A 54 9.94 2.82 23.28
N CYS A 55 10.45 3.60 24.23
CA CYS A 55 11.88 3.78 24.43
C CYS A 55 12.57 2.46 24.84
N PRO A 56 13.83 2.25 24.44
CA PRO A 56 14.59 1.12 24.94
C PRO A 56 14.92 1.29 26.42
N ARG A 57 15.06 0.17 27.13
CA ARG A 57 15.74 0.17 28.42
C ARG A 57 17.24 0.29 28.19
N GLU A 58 17.87 1.31 28.79
CA GLU A 58 19.32 1.49 28.75
C GLU A 58 20.00 0.70 29.88
N ILE A 59 20.96 -0.16 29.54
CA ILE A 59 21.73 -0.97 30.50
C ILE A 59 23.21 -0.61 30.35
N PRO A 60 23.86 -0.02 31.36
CA PRO A 60 25.29 0.31 31.27
C PRO A 60 26.17 -0.91 30.98
N LEU A 61 27.17 -0.74 30.11
CA LEU A 61 28.17 -1.75 29.79
C LEU A 61 29.48 -1.45 30.52
N GLU A 62 30.10 -2.46 31.13
CA GLU A 62 31.40 -2.33 31.84
C GLU A 62 32.61 -2.18 30.89
N GLY A 63 32.40 -2.35 29.58
CA GLY A 63 33.42 -2.25 28.55
C GLY A 63 32.82 -1.97 27.18
N ASN A 64 33.58 -2.25 26.12
CA ASN A 64 33.18 -1.96 24.75
C ASN A 64 32.59 -3.15 23.99
N CYS A 65 32.18 -4.22 24.68
CA CYS A 65 31.66 -5.46 24.10
C CYS A 65 30.25 -5.77 24.61
N TRP A 66 29.44 -6.49 23.82
CA TRP A 66 28.07 -6.88 24.18
C TRP A 66 27.66 -8.23 23.57
N LYS A 67 26.48 -8.70 24.01
CA LYS A 67 25.76 -9.84 23.45
C LYS A 67 24.39 -9.41 23.00
N SER A 68 24.06 -9.65 21.75
CA SER A 68 22.80 -9.21 21.17
C SER A 68 22.40 -10.09 19.99
N ARG A 69 21.10 -10.39 19.91
CA ARG A 69 20.53 -11.24 18.88
C ARG A 69 19.13 -10.73 18.55
N THR A 70 18.82 -10.59 17.27
CA THR A 70 17.47 -10.19 16.84
C THR A 70 16.87 -11.18 15.86
N ARG A 71 15.54 -11.21 15.82
CA ARG A 71 14.72 -11.93 14.84
C ARG A 71 13.41 -11.16 14.68
N ARG A 72 13.23 -10.44 13.56
CA ARG A 72 12.13 -9.48 13.38
C ARG A 72 11.96 -8.62 14.65
N GLY A 73 13.00 -7.89 15.00
CA GLY A 73 13.08 -7.04 16.18
C GLY A 73 14.28 -6.09 16.11
N LEU A 74 14.33 -5.16 17.06
CA LEU A 74 15.37 -4.14 17.18
C LEU A 74 16.14 -4.29 18.48
N ALA A 75 17.41 -3.93 18.42
CA ALA A 75 18.34 -3.82 19.55
C ALA A 75 19.39 -2.76 19.21
N GLY A 76 20.23 -2.36 20.15
CA GLY A 76 21.29 -1.39 19.84
C GLY A 76 22.21 -1.09 21.00
N ILE A 77 23.02 -0.03 20.84
CA ILE A 77 23.81 0.60 21.89
C ILE A 77 23.70 2.12 21.82
N ARG A 78 23.85 2.80 22.95
CA ARG A 78 24.09 4.25 23.04
C ARG A 78 25.54 4.50 23.45
N VAL A 79 26.16 5.51 22.84
CA VAL A 79 27.58 5.82 22.96
C VAL A 79 27.75 7.28 23.33
N GLU A 80 28.47 7.54 24.41
CA GLU A 80 29.04 8.85 24.75
C GLU A 80 30.57 8.76 24.53
N ALA A 81 31.14 9.66 23.73
CA ALA A 81 32.56 9.65 23.38
C ALA A 81 33.15 11.06 23.31
N GLU A 82 34.44 11.18 23.65
CA GLU A 82 35.26 12.34 23.31
C GLU A 82 35.95 12.08 21.97
N ALA A 83 35.75 12.95 20.99
CA ALA A 83 36.20 12.75 19.62
C ALA A 83 36.73 14.04 18.98
N GLU A 84 37.65 13.90 18.03
CA GLU A 84 38.00 14.90 17.00
C GLU A 84 37.23 14.57 15.70
N GLU A 85 37.18 15.49 14.73
CA GLU A 85 36.45 15.25 13.48
C GLU A 85 36.95 14.00 12.72
N ASN A 86 38.24 13.70 12.82
CA ASN A 86 38.90 12.54 12.23
C ASN A 86 38.86 11.27 13.11
N THR A 87 38.17 11.28 14.27
CA THR A 87 37.96 10.08 15.08
C THR A 87 37.19 9.04 14.27
N VAL A 88 37.68 7.81 14.28
CA VAL A 88 37.08 6.68 13.56
C VAL A 88 36.46 5.72 14.57
N PHE A 89 35.21 5.35 14.34
CA PHE A 89 34.50 4.31 15.09
C PHE A 89 34.41 3.05 14.25
N LYS A 90 34.85 1.91 14.80
CA LYS A 90 34.76 0.60 14.17
C LYS A 90 33.84 -0.31 14.96
N LEU A 91 32.70 -0.62 14.37
CA LEU A 91 31.68 -1.51 14.93
C LEU A 91 31.91 -2.91 14.36
N HIS A 92 32.33 -3.83 15.22
CA HIS A 92 32.54 -5.23 14.86
C HIS A 92 31.39 -6.07 15.39
N THR A 93 30.67 -6.78 14.50
CA THR A 93 29.60 -7.70 14.90
C THR A 93 29.70 -9.02 14.14
N ARG A 94 29.09 -10.09 14.66
CA ARG A 94 28.99 -11.36 13.91
C ARG A 94 28.19 -11.26 12.60
N SER A 95 27.39 -10.20 12.42
CA SER A 95 26.59 -9.98 11.21
C SER A 95 27.24 -8.97 10.25
N GLY A 96 28.41 -8.43 10.57
CA GLY A 96 29.15 -7.49 9.72
C GLY A 96 30.06 -6.55 10.50
N ASP A 97 30.99 -5.93 9.78
CA ASP A 97 31.88 -4.88 10.26
C ASP A 97 31.51 -3.55 9.60
N PHE A 98 31.47 -2.48 10.39
CA PHE A 98 31.03 -1.15 9.93
C PHE A 98 32.00 -0.09 10.46
N GLU A 99 32.27 0.91 9.63
CA GLU A 99 33.19 2.00 9.97
C GLU A 99 32.54 3.34 9.61
N PHE A 100 32.69 4.33 10.49
CA PHE A 100 32.23 5.69 10.29
C PHE A 100 33.04 6.67 11.14
N THR A 101 33.04 7.94 10.77
CA THR A 101 33.81 8.98 11.47
C THR A 101 32.92 9.86 12.34
N ALA A 102 33.53 10.62 13.25
CA ALA A 102 32.80 11.65 13.99
C ALA A 102 32.29 12.78 13.06
N SER A 103 33.05 13.15 12.03
CA SER A 103 32.59 14.06 10.96
C SER A 103 31.34 13.52 10.26
N ASP A 104 31.29 12.23 9.91
CA ASP A 104 30.08 11.62 9.31
C ASP A 104 28.83 11.82 10.20
N ILE A 105 28.96 11.60 11.51
CA ILE A 105 27.85 11.76 12.46
C ILE A 105 27.42 13.23 12.58
N LEU A 106 28.38 14.16 12.60
CA LEU A 106 28.10 15.58 12.74
C LEU A 106 27.45 16.18 11.49
N GLU A 107 27.95 15.81 10.31
CA GLU A 107 27.52 16.34 9.03
C GLU A 107 26.20 15.71 8.56
N LYS A 108 26.09 14.38 8.63
CA LYS A 108 24.93 13.64 8.10
C LYS A 108 23.85 13.41 9.16
N GLY A 109 24.20 13.40 10.44
CA GLY A 109 23.29 13.15 11.56
C GLY A 109 22.78 11.70 11.68
N ARG A 110 22.56 11.01 10.55
CA ARG A 110 22.16 9.60 10.48
C ARG A 110 22.94 8.87 9.38
N LEU A 111 23.42 7.68 9.69
CA LEU A 111 24.06 6.74 8.75
C LEU A 111 23.26 5.44 8.75
N VAL A 112 23.11 4.82 7.59
CA VAL A 112 22.36 3.56 7.44
C VAL A 112 23.21 2.57 6.65
N PHE A 113 23.42 1.39 7.22
CA PHE A 113 24.16 0.29 6.62
C PHE A 113 23.21 -0.90 6.45
N PRO A 114 22.80 -1.24 5.21
CA PRO A 114 21.99 -2.43 4.96
C PRO A 114 22.72 -3.71 5.34
N VAL A 115 22.01 -4.67 5.93
CA VAL A 115 22.57 -5.97 6.34
C VAL A 115 21.71 -7.10 5.79
N GLY A 116 22.36 -8.12 5.21
CA GLY A 116 21.67 -9.29 4.67
C GLY A 116 21.00 -9.03 3.30
N PRO A 117 19.98 -9.81 2.93
CA PRO A 117 19.36 -9.73 1.61
C PRO A 117 18.65 -8.40 1.33
N LYS A 118 18.71 -7.98 0.06
CA LYS A 118 18.18 -6.72 -0.47
C LYS A 118 16.77 -6.34 0.02
N TYR A 119 15.82 -7.26 -0.03
CA TYR A 119 14.40 -7.00 0.30
C TYR A 119 14.03 -7.30 1.75
N LEU A 120 15.00 -7.68 2.59
CA LEU A 120 14.73 -7.99 4.00
C LEU A 120 14.66 -6.75 4.89
N GLY A 121 15.27 -5.62 4.47
CA GLY A 121 15.18 -4.37 5.20
C GLY A 121 15.92 -4.31 6.54
N CYS A 122 16.78 -5.29 6.87
CA CYS A 122 17.64 -5.25 8.05
C CYS A 122 18.75 -4.21 7.87
N SER A 123 19.05 -3.43 8.92
CA SER A 123 20.09 -2.40 8.87
C SER A 123 20.81 -2.25 10.21
N VAL A 124 22.00 -1.65 10.16
CA VAL A 124 22.63 -0.93 11.27
C VAL A 124 22.44 0.56 11.02
N ILE A 125 22.02 1.32 12.04
CA ILE A 125 21.66 2.72 11.95
C ILE A 125 22.41 3.50 13.02
N VAL A 126 23.27 4.42 12.63
CA VAL A 126 23.95 5.34 13.54
C VAL A 126 23.17 6.65 13.52
N THR A 127 22.66 7.12 14.67
CA THR A 127 21.91 8.37 14.76
C THR A 127 22.46 9.25 15.87
N ARG A 128 22.86 10.48 15.54
CA ARG A 128 23.24 11.51 16.50
C ARG A 128 22.07 11.79 17.44
N ARG A 129 22.33 11.93 18.74
CA ARG A 129 21.27 12.25 19.69
C ARG A 129 20.57 13.57 19.31
N HIS A 130 19.25 13.60 19.46
CA HIS A 130 18.37 14.73 19.10
C HIS A 130 18.35 15.09 17.60
N TYR A 131 18.89 14.24 16.72
CA TYR A 131 18.76 14.42 15.28
C TYR A 131 17.56 13.65 14.73
N PHE A 132 16.69 14.36 14.00
CA PHE A 132 15.56 13.77 13.27
C PHE A 132 15.81 13.90 11.77
N TRP A 133 16.20 12.80 11.12
CA TRP A 133 16.56 12.78 9.69
C TRP A 133 15.43 13.19 8.73
N TYR A 134 14.20 13.18 9.22
CA TYR A 134 12.99 13.51 8.47
C TYR A 134 12.51 14.94 8.71
N ARG A 135 13.05 15.64 9.72
CA ARG A 135 12.52 16.94 10.15
C ARG A 135 13.11 18.05 9.29
N PRO A 136 12.29 18.90 8.66
CA PRO A 136 12.80 20.03 7.91
C PRO A 136 13.37 21.11 8.85
N GLU A 137 14.33 21.87 8.32
CA GLU A 137 14.77 23.12 8.93
C GLU A 137 13.62 24.14 8.99
N ALA A 138 13.75 25.14 9.87
CA ALA A 138 12.79 26.23 9.95
C ALA A 138 12.70 26.98 8.60
N ALA A 139 11.48 27.26 8.14
CA ALA A 139 11.29 28.07 6.95
C ALA A 139 11.77 29.52 7.20
N ALA A 140 12.09 30.26 6.13
CA ALA A 140 12.45 31.67 6.26
C ALA A 140 11.34 32.47 6.96
N GLY A 141 11.69 33.17 8.05
CA GLY A 141 10.73 33.94 8.86
C GLY A 141 9.94 33.11 9.88
N GLU A 142 10.13 31.79 9.93
CA GLU A 142 9.57 30.92 10.96
C GLU A 142 10.47 30.92 12.20
N ARG A 143 9.89 31.09 13.38
CA ARG A 143 10.59 30.91 14.65
C ARG A 143 10.24 29.54 15.22
N VAL A 144 11.25 28.71 15.47
CA VAL A 144 11.07 27.35 15.97
C VAL A 144 11.73 27.20 17.34
N PHE A 145 11.06 26.46 18.22
CA PHE A 145 11.57 25.96 19.49
C PHE A 145 11.42 24.45 19.51
N GLU A 146 12.53 23.72 19.52
CA GLU A 146 12.52 22.29 19.76
C GLU A 146 12.43 22.04 21.28
N ALA A 147 12.06 20.81 21.68
CA ALA A 147 11.94 20.45 23.10
C ALA A 147 13.16 20.83 23.96
N ALA A 148 14.38 20.72 23.41
CA ALA A 148 15.61 21.06 24.12
C ALA A 148 15.80 22.58 24.36
N ASP A 149 15.14 23.44 23.57
CA ASP A 149 15.21 24.90 23.73
C ASP A 149 14.35 25.39 24.91
N MET A 150 13.40 24.58 25.37
CA MET A 150 12.45 24.90 26.45
C MET A 150 13.02 24.54 27.83
N SER A 151 14.18 25.11 28.17
CA SER A 151 14.96 24.76 29.38
C SER A 151 14.25 24.91 30.73
N GLU A 152 13.12 25.63 30.78
CA GLU A 152 12.26 25.76 31.96
C GLU A 152 11.46 24.48 32.28
N LEU A 153 11.34 23.57 31.31
CA LEU A 153 10.56 22.34 31.41
C LEU A 153 11.45 21.10 31.56
N PRO A 154 10.99 20.06 32.29
CA PRO A 154 11.64 18.76 32.28
C PRO A 154 11.73 18.19 30.87
N PHE A 155 12.92 17.75 30.48
CA PHE A 155 13.21 17.19 29.16
C PHE A 155 13.40 15.67 29.25
N HIS A 156 12.61 14.92 28.47
CA HIS A 156 12.61 13.45 28.48
C HIS A 156 12.45 12.86 27.07
N ASP A 157 13.08 11.71 26.83
CA ASP A 157 12.83 10.88 25.66
C ASP A 157 11.71 9.89 25.99
N TRP A 158 10.47 10.15 25.56
CA TRP A 158 9.30 9.32 25.88
C TRP A 158 8.61 8.85 24.60
N MET A 159 8.22 7.57 24.52
CA MET A 159 7.73 6.98 23.28
C MET A 159 8.67 7.27 22.09
N ARG A 160 9.97 7.14 22.32
CA ARG A 160 11.05 7.41 21.34
C ARG A 160 11.10 8.83 20.78
N MET A 161 10.43 9.79 21.41
CA MET A 161 10.47 11.20 21.03
C MET A 161 11.05 12.06 22.16
N PRO A 162 12.04 12.91 21.87
CA PRO A 162 12.42 14.03 22.72
C PRO A 162 11.23 14.96 23.01
N THR A 163 10.96 15.26 24.28
CA THR A 163 9.81 16.06 24.70
C THR A 163 10.13 16.94 25.91
N ALA A 164 9.57 18.15 25.91
CA ALA A 164 9.52 19.05 27.05
C ALA A 164 8.15 18.93 27.72
N TRP A 165 8.13 18.62 29.02
CA TRP A 165 6.92 18.23 29.74
C TRP A 165 6.28 19.42 30.44
N LEU A 166 5.12 19.88 29.93
CA LEU A 166 4.34 20.94 30.55
C LEU A 166 3.25 20.34 31.45
N ALA A 167 3.45 20.48 32.77
CA ALA A 167 2.57 19.92 33.79
C ALA A 167 1.14 20.51 33.77
N PRO A 168 0.15 19.80 34.34
CA PRO A 168 -1.20 20.33 34.58
C PRO A 168 -1.19 21.72 35.23
N GLY A 169 -1.87 22.69 34.62
CA GLY A 169 -1.96 24.08 35.09
C GLY A 169 -0.67 24.90 34.97
N ALA A 170 0.41 24.33 34.42
CA ALA A 170 1.69 25.01 34.28
C ALA A 170 1.77 25.86 33.01
N LYS A 171 2.76 26.76 32.97
CA LYS A 171 3.01 27.69 31.88
C LYS A 171 4.46 27.62 31.40
N VAL A 172 4.68 27.87 30.12
CA VAL A 172 6.02 28.08 29.53
C VAL A 172 6.01 29.33 28.66
N SER A 173 7.07 30.14 28.75
CA SER A 173 7.18 31.39 28.00
C SER A 173 8.20 31.27 26.87
N LEU A 174 7.83 31.75 25.67
CA LEU A 174 8.61 31.66 24.44
C LEU A 174 8.75 33.07 23.83
N PRO A 175 9.98 33.58 23.66
CA PRO A 175 10.19 34.90 23.08
C PRO A 175 9.95 34.88 21.56
N LEU A 176 9.14 35.81 21.05
CA LEU A 176 8.82 35.91 19.63
C LEU A 176 9.06 37.33 19.12
N THR A 177 9.82 37.47 18.05
CA THR A 177 9.92 38.74 17.32
C THR A 177 9.07 38.66 16.07
N VAL A 178 8.06 39.52 15.97
CA VAL A 178 7.18 39.65 14.81
C VAL A 178 7.70 40.77 13.92
N ALA A 179 8.10 40.42 12.70
CA ALA A 179 8.57 41.39 11.71
C ALA A 179 7.42 42.24 11.14
N ALA A 180 7.76 43.43 10.62
CA ALA A 180 6.86 44.24 9.82
C ALA A 180 6.40 43.45 8.59
N ASP A 181 5.11 43.55 8.28
CA ASP A 181 4.54 42.95 7.07
C ASP A 181 3.58 43.95 6.40
N GLN A 182 3.60 43.99 5.07
CA GLN A 182 2.88 44.99 4.25
C GLN A 182 1.52 44.50 3.75
N HIS A 183 1.05 43.34 4.24
CA HIS A 183 -0.25 42.79 3.86
C HIS A 183 -1.44 43.49 4.53
N ASP A 184 -2.59 43.53 3.82
CA ASP A 184 -3.82 44.19 4.30
C ASP A 184 -4.41 43.55 5.57
N TYR A 185 -4.15 42.26 5.78
CA TYR A 185 -4.49 41.51 6.98
C TYR A 185 -3.31 40.62 7.36
N ASN A 186 -3.03 40.52 8.67
CA ASN A 186 -1.98 39.67 9.16
C ASN A 186 -2.43 38.86 10.37
N GLU A 187 -1.97 37.61 10.42
CA GLU A 187 -2.13 36.72 11.57
C GLU A 187 -0.82 36.00 11.88
N THR A 188 -0.67 35.58 13.12
CA THR A 188 0.38 34.68 13.57
C THR A 188 -0.22 33.29 13.68
N LEU A 189 0.37 32.35 12.94
CA LEU A 189 0.10 30.93 13.03
C LEU A 189 1.05 30.31 14.06
N LEU A 190 0.48 29.73 15.10
CA LEU A 190 1.16 28.87 16.05
C LEU A 190 0.94 27.42 15.64
N HIS A 191 2.03 26.67 15.50
CA HIS A 191 2.04 25.23 15.33
C HIS A 191 2.66 24.57 16.57
N ILE A 192 1.99 23.56 17.10
CA ILE A 192 2.52 22.74 18.18
C ILE A 192 2.50 21.29 17.71
N ALA A 193 3.67 20.66 17.63
CA ALA A 193 3.78 19.21 17.56
C ALA A 193 3.91 18.65 18.98
N ALA A 194 2.89 17.93 19.45
CA ALA A 194 2.83 17.46 20.83
C ALA A 194 2.23 16.05 20.96
N MET A 195 2.42 15.48 22.15
CA MET A 195 1.77 14.27 22.61
C MET A 195 1.11 14.52 23.96
N ALA A 196 0.24 13.60 24.38
CA ALA A 196 -0.30 13.60 25.74
C ALA A 196 0.43 12.59 26.63
N GLY A 197 0.66 12.98 27.88
CA GLY A 197 1.33 12.16 28.89
C GLY A 197 0.40 11.87 30.08
N ALA A 198 0.37 10.60 30.52
CA ALA A 198 -0.45 10.18 31.64
C ALA A 198 -0.02 10.82 32.98
N PRO A 199 -0.92 10.93 33.98
CA PRO A 199 -0.64 11.53 35.29
C PRO A 199 0.45 10.82 36.13
N GLY A 200 0.95 9.67 35.69
CA GLY A 200 1.94 8.83 36.38
C GLY A 200 3.41 9.20 36.16
N GLY A 201 3.71 10.16 35.29
CA GLY A 201 5.08 10.64 35.04
C GLY A 201 5.87 9.83 34.00
N TYR A 202 7.19 10.03 33.98
CA TYR A 202 8.10 9.46 32.98
C TYR A 202 8.45 7.99 33.26
N THR A 203 8.08 7.08 32.34
CA THR A 203 8.28 5.61 32.48
C THR A 203 8.88 4.95 31.20
N PRO A 204 10.15 5.20 30.86
CA PRO A 204 10.75 4.68 29.63
C PRO A 204 10.76 3.14 29.58
N GLY A 205 10.38 2.56 28.44
CA GLY A 205 10.25 1.12 28.22
C GLY A 205 9.02 0.45 28.87
N ALA A 206 8.19 1.24 29.55
CA ALA A 206 6.91 0.85 30.13
C ALA A 206 5.92 2.04 30.04
N GLU A 207 5.95 2.72 28.90
CA GLU A 207 5.16 3.91 28.66
C GLU A 207 3.68 3.55 28.49
N THR A 208 2.82 4.30 29.18
CA THR A 208 1.36 4.15 29.10
C THR A 208 0.80 5.20 28.15
N VAL A 209 -0.01 4.74 27.19
CA VAL A 209 -0.75 5.61 26.28
C VAL A 209 -1.83 6.42 27.01
N PHE A 210 -2.17 7.59 26.48
CA PHE A 210 -3.13 8.51 27.09
C PHE A 210 -3.87 9.32 26.02
N HIS A 211 -5.20 9.35 26.10
CA HIS A 211 -6.05 10.20 25.26
C HIS A 211 -6.97 11.06 26.12
N ASP A 212 -7.06 12.34 25.80
CA ASP A 212 -8.05 13.27 26.37
C ASP A 212 -8.07 14.59 25.58
N ASP A 213 -9.03 15.45 25.92
CA ASP A 213 -9.13 16.81 25.40
C ASP A 213 -8.22 17.76 26.17
N PHE A 214 -7.21 18.32 25.50
CA PHE A 214 -6.31 19.31 26.07
C PHE A 214 -6.65 20.70 25.55
N THR A 215 -7.04 21.59 26.47
CA THR A 215 -7.13 23.02 26.18
C THR A 215 -5.79 23.69 26.48
N ILE A 216 -5.28 24.41 25.48
CA ILE A 216 -4.03 25.16 25.52
C ILE A 216 -4.39 26.64 25.40
N ASN A 217 -4.21 27.39 26.49
CA ASN A 217 -4.38 28.84 26.44
C ASN A 217 -3.08 29.49 25.98
N ILE A 218 -3.20 30.43 25.03
CA ILE A 218 -2.08 31.18 24.47
C ILE A 218 -2.21 32.64 24.89
N TYR A 219 -1.24 33.10 25.68
CA TYR A 219 -1.15 34.49 26.10
C TYR A 219 -0.08 35.22 25.30
N ALA A 220 -0.36 36.44 24.86
CA ALA A 220 0.63 37.36 24.33
C ALA A 220 0.79 38.51 25.33
N ASP A 221 2.01 38.68 25.84
CA ASP A 221 2.35 39.73 26.84
C ASP A 221 1.41 39.73 28.06
N GLY A 222 1.00 38.53 28.49
CA GLY A 222 0.10 38.31 29.63
C GLY A 222 -1.40 38.44 29.33
N VAL A 223 -1.79 38.79 28.09
CA VAL A 223 -3.19 38.86 27.65
C VAL A 223 -3.56 37.61 26.87
N LEU A 224 -4.72 37.00 27.15
CA LEU A 224 -5.19 35.83 26.42
C LEU A 224 -5.43 36.21 24.95
N ALA A 225 -4.58 35.70 24.06
CA ALA A 225 -4.62 35.97 22.63
C ALA A 225 -5.42 34.90 21.86
N SER A 226 -5.35 33.65 22.29
CA SER A 226 -6.08 32.53 21.70
C SER A 226 -6.25 31.39 22.71
N SER A 227 -7.15 30.46 22.42
CA SER A 227 -7.33 29.21 23.15
C SER A 227 -7.71 28.12 22.15
N VAL A 228 -7.05 26.98 22.21
CA VAL A 228 -7.30 25.83 21.33
C VAL A 228 -7.49 24.59 22.17
N THR A 229 -8.52 23.81 21.85
CA THR A 229 -8.72 22.47 22.41
C THR A 229 -8.38 21.44 21.35
N HIS A 230 -7.62 20.42 21.72
CA HIS A 230 -7.26 19.31 20.84
C HIS A 230 -7.40 17.98 21.58
N PHE A 231 -8.07 17.02 20.93
CA PHE A 231 -8.13 15.65 21.43
C PHE A 231 -6.87 14.89 21.03
N PHE A 232 -5.98 14.66 22.00
CA PHE A 232 -4.80 13.82 21.80
C PHE A 232 -5.18 12.35 21.91
N ARG A 233 -4.51 11.50 21.12
CA ARG A 233 -4.92 10.13 20.84
C ARG A 233 -3.82 9.11 21.02
N GLU A 234 -4.30 7.90 21.27
CA GLU A 234 -3.52 6.68 21.14
C GLU A 234 -3.95 5.92 19.87
N HIS A 235 -3.00 5.18 19.31
CA HIS A 235 -3.25 4.17 18.30
C HIS A 235 -2.87 2.81 18.87
N ASP A 236 -3.85 1.92 18.97
CA ASP A 236 -3.73 0.68 19.75
C ASP A 236 -3.22 0.93 21.19
N THR A 237 -2.77 -0.11 21.87
CA THR A 237 -2.37 -0.02 23.29
C THR A 237 -0.90 0.33 23.51
N PHE A 238 -0.16 0.61 22.44
CA PHE A 238 1.30 0.75 22.51
C PHE A 238 1.82 2.03 21.85
N MET A 239 0.98 2.79 21.14
CA MET A 239 1.43 3.96 20.39
C MET A 239 0.68 5.20 20.86
N GLN A 240 1.37 6.11 21.53
CA GLN A 240 0.91 7.50 21.60
C GLN A 240 1.11 8.16 20.24
N MET A 241 0.21 9.03 19.78
CA MET A 241 0.41 9.79 18.54
C MET A 241 1.16 11.10 18.80
N LEU A 242 2.04 11.49 17.87
CA LEU A 242 2.57 12.86 17.78
C LEU A 242 1.64 13.63 16.84
N GLU A 243 1.02 14.68 17.34
CA GLU A 243 -0.07 15.36 16.65
C GLU A 243 0.20 16.85 16.49
N ASP A 244 -0.37 17.41 15.43
CA ASP A 244 -0.27 18.82 15.09
C ASP A 244 -1.47 19.59 15.65
N VAL A 245 -1.19 20.58 16.50
CA VAL A 245 -2.18 21.54 17.01
C VAL A 245 -1.89 22.91 16.44
N TRP A 246 -2.94 23.57 15.95
CA TRP A 246 -2.82 24.87 15.28
C TRP A 246 -3.67 25.92 15.98
N ALA A 247 -3.09 27.10 16.19
CA ALA A 247 -3.82 28.26 16.68
C ALA A 247 -3.48 29.50 15.84
N ARG A 248 -4.44 30.41 15.70
CA ARG A 248 -4.29 31.67 14.98
C ARG A 248 -4.68 32.82 15.88
N PHE A 249 -3.91 33.91 15.82
CA PHE A 249 -4.18 35.14 16.55
C PHE A 249 -3.41 36.31 15.94
N GLN A 250 -3.82 37.53 16.25
CA GLN A 250 -3.14 38.72 15.76
C GLN A 250 -2.11 39.21 16.77
N LEU A 251 -0.93 39.56 16.26
CA LEU A 251 0.12 40.26 16.99
C LEU A 251 0.52 41.51 16.22
N SER A 252 0.86 42.57 16.96
CA SER A 252 1.55 43.73 16.43
C SER A 252 2.97 43.38 15.99
N GLU A 253 3.60 44.27 15.22
CA GLU A 253 5.04 44.21 14.98
C GLU A 253 5.80 44.48 16.29
N GLY A 254 6.89 43.74 16.53
CA GLY A 254 7.77 43.95 17.68
C GLY A 254 8.15 42.67 18.42
N GLU A 255 8.74 42.85 19.59
CA GLU A 255 9.07 41.77 20.51
C GLU A 255 7.88 41.45 21.42
N HIS A 256 7.57 40.16 21.52
CA HIS A 256 6.46 39.63 22.31
C HIS A 256 6.93 38.44 23.14
N ILE A 257 6.28 38.23 24.28
CA ILE A 257 6.41 36.98 25.06
C ILE A 257 5.12 36.20 24.89
N ILE A 258 5.24 35.02 24.28
CA ILE A 258 4.12 34.09 24.12
C ILE A 258 4.16 33.06 25.24
N THR A 259 3.10 32.97 26.03
CA THR A 259 3.00 31.98 27.12
C THR A 259 1.96 30.93 26.76
N LEU A 260 2.37 29.65 26.77
CA LEU A 260 1.48 28.51 26.62
C LEU A 260 1.09 27.98 28.01
N GLU A 261 -0.19 27.77 28.27
CA GLU A 261 -0.71 27.16 29.51
C GLU A 261 -1.42 25.85 29.20
N ASN A 262 -1.01 24.76 29.85
CA ASN A 262 -1.74 23.50 29.82
C ASN A 262 -2.85 23.54 30.88
N THR A 263 -4.12 23.66 30.48
CA THR A 263 -5.22 23.72 31.45
C THR A 263 -5.78 22.35 31.83
N HIS A 264 -5.24 21.26 31.26
CA HIS A 264 -5.72 19.92 31.55
C HIS A 264 -5.50 19.59 33.04
N PRO A 265 -6.46 18.95 33.74
CA PRO A 265 -6.41 18.80 35.19
C PRO A 265 -5.35 17.81 35.72
N GLN A 266 -4.95 16.82 34.92
CA GLN A 266 -4.08 15.71 35.40
C GLN A 266 -2.97 15.28 34.44
N GLY A 267 -3.25 15.25 33.13
CA GLY A 267 -2.30 14.92 32.07
C GLY A 267 -1.28 16.01 31.73
N TYR A 268 -0.09 15.57 31.33
CA TYR A 268 1.01 16.42 30.87
C TYR A 268 0.88 16.67 29.37
N LEU A 269 1.15 17.90 28.94
CA LEU A 269 1.33 18.22 27.53
C LEU A 269 2.81 18.05 27.18
N LEU A 270 3.11 17.12 26.27
CA LEU A 270 4.47 16.76 25.90
C LEU A 270 4.85 17.48 24.61
N LEU A 271 5.53 18.62 24.73
CA LEU A 271 5.91 19.47 23.61
C LEU A 271 7.14 18.89 22.91
N ASN A 272 7.03 18.56 21.62
CA ASN A 272 8.17 18.13 20.82
C ASN A 272 8.75 19.30 20.02
N ARG A 273 7.89 20.10 19.39
CA ARG A 273 8.26 21.31 18.63
C ARG A 273 7.15 22.34 18.73
N VAL A 274 7.52 23.61 18.86
CA VAL A 274 6.62 24.75 18.76
C VAL A 274 7.16 25.69 17.71
N SER A 275 6.34 26.08 16.74
CA SER A 275 6.74 27.08 15.75
C SER A 275 5.73 28.20 15.56
N PHE A 276 6.25 29.35 15.18
CA PHE A 276 5.51 30.57 14.91
C PHE A 276 5.82 31.03 13.50
N ARG A 277 4.77 31.27 12.73
CA ARG A 277 4.87 31.81 11.38
C ARG A 277 3.92 32.99 11.21
N ARG A 278 4.41 34.09 10.64
CA ARG A 278 3.56 35.19 10.20
C ARG A 278 2.89 34.80 8.88
N CYS A 279 1.58 34.97 8.81
CA CYS A 279 0.78 34.77 7.60
C CYS A 279 0.10 36.10 7.26
N GLY A 280 0.49 36.69 6.13
CA GLY A 280 -0.14 37.88 5.58
C GLY A 280 -1.07 37.54 4.43
N TYR A 281 -2.19 38.26 4.36
CA TYR A 281 -3.18 38.15 3.29
C TYR A 281 -3.58 39.53 2.80
N ASP A 282 -3.76 39.58 1.49
CA ASP A 282 -4.08 40.80 0.78
C ASP A 282 -5.57 40.87 0.46
N HIS A 283 -6.17 42.04 0.58
CA HIS A 283 -7.56 42.27 0.19
C HIS A 283 -7.72 42.02 -1.32
N CYS A 284 -8.69 41.21 -1.71
CA CYS A 284 -8.87 40.66 -3.07
C CYS A 284 -7.78 39.65 -3.51
N GLN A 285 -7.01 39.06 -2.61
CA GLN A 285 -6.10 37.96 -2.95
C GLN A 285 -6.89 36.73 -3.40
N LEU A 286 -6.48 36.14 -4.52
CA LEU A 286 -7.10 34.92 -5.07
C LEU A 286 -6.35 33.66 -4.64
N SER A 287 -7.10 32.60 -4.31
CA SER A 287 -6.64 31.22 -4.19
C SER A 287 -7.39 30.40 -5.23
N LEU A 288 -6.70 30.00 -6.28
CA LEU A 288 -7.24 29.25 -7.42
C LEU A 288 -6.65 27.84 -7.44
N PRO A 289 -7.35 26.85 -8.00
CA PRO A 289 -6.74 25.54 -8.25
C PRO A 289 -5.52 25.69 -9.16
N HIS A 290 -4.53 24.82 -8.97
CA HIS A 290 -3.33 24.84 -9.81
C HIS A 290 -3.65 24.44 -11.24
N TRP A 291 -4.56 23.47 -11.41
CA TRP A 291 -5.01 22.95 -12.69
C TRP A 291 -6.54 22.76 -12.72
N ALA A 292 -7.15 22.78 -13.90
CA ALA A 292 -8.58 22.53 -14.09
C ALA A 292 -8.85 21.68 -15.34
N ILE A 293 -10.04 21.10 -15.43
CA ILE A 293 -10.54 20.41 -16.63
C ILE A 293 -11.65 21.26 -17.28
N VAL A 294 -11.65 21.32 -18.60
CA VAL A 294 -12.70 21.99 -19.37
C VAL A 294 -14.07 21.40 -19.03
N ASN A 295 -15.07 22.26 -18.87
CA ASN A 295 -16.45 21.93 -18.49
C ASN A 295 -16.63 21.32 -17.08
N GLU A 296 -15.57 21.13 -16.31
CA GLU A 296 -15.66 20.77 -14.89
C GLU A 296 -15.75 22.04 -14.04
N GLU A 297 -16.72 22.10 -13.12
CA GLU A 297 -16.80 23.21 -12.16
C GLU A 297 -15.68 23.07 -11.13
N PHE A 298 -14.98 24.19 -10.87
CA PHE A 298 -14.02 24.31 -9.80
C PHE A 298 -14.44 25.41 -8.81
N ILE A 299 -13.89 25.33 -7.60
CA ILE A 299 -14.10 26.31 -6.53
C ILE A 299 -12.83 27.15 -6.38
N GLY A 300 -12.97 28.45 -6.60
CA GLY A 300 -11.94 29.45 -6.28
C GLY A 300 -12.28 30.19 -4.99
N LYS A 301 -11.27 30.81 -4.37
CA LYS A 301 -11.48 31.67 -3.21
C LYS A 301 -10.87 33.06 -3.39
N VAL A 302 -11.49 34.05 -2.75
CA VAL A 302 -10.97 35.40 -2.63
C VAL A 302 -10.93 35.81 -1.16
N PHE A 303 -9.82 36.40 -0.74
CA PHE A 303 -9.67 36.94 0.61
C PHE A 303 -10.18 38.38 0.66
N ALA A 304 -11.01 38.68 1.65
CA ALA A 304 -11.47 40.04 1.93
C ALA A 304 -10.98 40.46 3.33
N ALA A 305 -10.12 41.47 3.41
CA ALA A 305 -9.66 42.01 4.70
C ALA A 305 -10.79 42.66 5.54
N TYR A 306 -11.89 43.04 4.89
CA TYR A 306 -13.09 43.64 5.45
C TYR A 306 -14.28 43.31 4.53
N PRO A 307 -15.54 43.38 5.01
CA PRO A 307 -16.70 43.16 4.15
C PRO A 307 -16.73 44.12 2.95
N ASP A 308 -16.90 43.59 1.75
CA ASP A 308 -16.87 44.34 0.49
C ASP A 308 -17.61 43.60 -0.63
N THR A 309 -17.99 44.32 -1.69
CA THR A 309 -18.50 43.73 -2.92
C THR A 309 -17.34 43.50 -3.90
N ILE A 310 -16.94 42.25 -4.09
CA ILE A 310 -15.80 41.89 -4.94
C ILE A 310 -16.28 41.41 -6.31
N ASN A 311 -15.77 42.04 -7.38
CA ASN A 311 -15.99 41.58 -8.74
C ASN A 311 -14.81 40.74 -9.21
N ILE A 312 -15.09 39.46 -9.50
CA ILE A 312 -14.12 38.48 -9.98
C ILE A 312 -14.31 38.31 -11.48
N VAL A 313 -13.37 38.86 -12.24
CA VAL A 313 -13.32 38.76 -13.70
C VAL A 313 -12.68 37.41 -14.06
N CYS A 314 -13.48 36.56 -14.68
CA CYS A 314 -13.08 35.28 -15.27
C CYS A 314 -13.00 35.44 -16.81
N PRO A 315 -12.40 34.50 -17.56
CA PRO A 315 -12.21 34.64 -19.01
C PRO A 315 -13.47 34.92 -19.83
N HIS A 316 -14.64 34.41 -19.41
CA HIS A 316 -15.90 34.49 -20.16
C HIS A 316 -17.08 35.03 -19.31
N LYS A 317 -16.84 35.39 -18.04
CA LYS A 317 -17.89 35.93 -17.14
C LYS A 317 -17.31 36.79 -16.02
N VAL A 318 -18.15 37.62 -15.43
CA VAL A 318 -17.84 38.33 -14.18
C VAL A 318 -18.75 37.77 -13.08
N ILE A 319 -18.15 37.41 -11.94
CA ILE A 319 -18.85 36.95 -10.75
C ILE A 319 -18.80 38.08 -9.72
N THR A 320 -19.95 38.54 -9.24
CA THR A 320 -20.05 39.52 -8.16
C THR A 320 -20.36 38.79 -6.86
N LEU A 321 -19.54 39.03 -5.83
CA LEU A 321 -19.64 38.38 -4.52
C LEU A 321 -19.75 39.43 -3.42
N GLU A 322 -20.76 39.31 -2.57
CA GLU A 322 -20.82 40.04 -1.30
C GLU A 322 -19.92 39.29 -0.29
N ALA A 323 -18.67 39.74 -0.18
CA ALA A 323 -17.66 39.09 0.63
C ALA A 323 -17.76 39.52 2.10
N VAL A 324 -17.65 38.57 3.01
CA VAL A 324 -17.40 38.83 4.44
C VAL A 324 -15.90 38.80 4.71
N GLN A 325 -15.46 39.32 5.85
CA GLN A 325 -14.05 39.25 6.22
C GLN A 325 -13.54 37.79 6.23
N GLY A 326 -12.40 37.53 5.60
CA GLY A 326 -11.80 36.19 5.45
C GLY A 326 -11.87 35.65 4.02
N TRP A 327 -11.73 34.33 3.88
CA TRP A 327 -11.81 33.64 2.58
C TRP A 327 -13.27 33.40 2.19
N ASN A 328 -13.63 33.82 0.98
CA ASN A 328 -14.96 33.65 0.40
C ASN A 328 -14.87 32.84 -0.89
N GLU A 329 -15.82 31.95 -1.12
CA GLU A 329 -15.78 31.03 -2.27
C GLU A 329 -16.58 31.56 -3.46
N PHE A 330 -16.16 31.17 -4.66
CA PHE A 330 -16.90 31.37 -5.89
C PHE A 330 -16.73 30.16 -6.81
N ARG A 331 -17.74 29.91 -7.66
CA ARG A 331 -17.79 28.78 -8.58
C ARG A 331 -17.60 29.20 -10.03
N CYS A 332 -16.76 28.49 -10.75
CA CYS A 332 -16.51 28.75 -12.16
C CYS A 332 -16.25 27.46 -12.92
N THR A 333 -16.58 27.50 -14.20
CA THR A 333 -16.25 26.46 -15.19
C THR A 333 -15.40 27.13 -16.26
N LEU A 334 -14.54 26.39 -16.95
CA LEU A 334 -13.78 26.92 -18.09
C LEU A 334 -14.23 26.19 -19.36
N GLU A 335 -14.48 26.93 -20.43
CA GLU A 335 -14.98 26.39 -21.70
C GLU A 335 -13.85 25.97 -22.67
N HIS A 336 -12.61 26.37 -22.39
CA HIS A 336 -11.47 26.18 -23.27
C HIS A 336 -10.22 25.79 -22.49
N ALA A 337 -9.43 24.90 -23.08
CA ALA A 337 -8.08 24.58 -22.60
C ALA A 337 -7.14 25.79 -22.74
N GLY A 338 -6.09 25.81 -21.92
CA GLY A 338 -5.13 26.90 -21.95
C GLY A 338 -4.11 26.83 -20.81
N CYS A 339 -3.10 27.68 -20.89
CA CYS A 339 -2.08 27.83 -19.86
C CYS A 339 -2.10 29.26 -19.32
N GLN A 340 -1.80 29.42 -18.03
CA GLN A 340 -1.75 30.73 -17.36
C GLN A 340 -3.05 31.52 -17.55
N VAL A 341 -4.19 30.88 -17.31
CA VAL A 341 -5.52 31.49 -17.48
C VAL A 341 -5.72 32.54 -16.37
N GLU A 342 -5.81 33.81 -16.77
CA GLU A 342 -5.88 34.93 -15.85
C GLU A 342 -7.27 35.11 -15.23
N PHE A 343 -7.27 35.42 -13.94
CA PHE A 343 -8.40 35.91 -13.17
C PHE A 343 -8.02 37.24 -12.52
N SER A 344 -9.01 38.09 -12.25
CA SER A 344 -8.77 39.34 -11.50
C SER A 344 -9.90 39.61 -10.51
N ALA A 345 -9.56 39.90 -9.26
CA ALA A 345 -10.49 40.36 -8.23
C ALA A 345 -10.20 41.84 -7.94
N ASN A 346 -11.11 42.73 -8.34
CA ASN A 346 -10.98 44.19 -8.19
C ASN A 346 -9.57 44.74 -8.56
N GLY A 347 -8.90 44.13 -9.55
CA GLY A 347 -7.57 44.55 -10.04
C GLY A 347 -6.39 43.69 -9.57
N ARG A 348 -6.54 42.82 -8.55
CA ARG A 348 -5.52 41.85 -8.16
C ARG A 348 -5.61 40.59 -9.01
N LYS A 349 -4.49 40.19 -9.61
CA LYS A 349 -4.43 39.03 -10.53
C LYS A 349 -4.24 37.70 -9.80
N GLY A 350 -4.86 36.65 -10.34
CA GLY A 350 -4.62 35.25 -10.02
C GLY A 350 -4.55 34.41 -11.30
N LEU A 351 -3.98 33.21 -11.22
CA LEU A 351 -3.77 32.34 -12.38
C LEU A 351 -4.19 30.91 -12.07
N ILE A 352 -4.88 30.27 -13.02
CA ILE A 352 -4.89 28.81 -13.12
C ILE A 352 -3.78 28.43 -14.10
N CYS A 353 -2.82 27.63 -13.64
CA CYS A 353 -1.60 27.38 -14.41
C CYS A 353 -1.88 26.56 -15.68
N GLU A 354 -2.77 25.58 -15.57
CA GLU A 354 -3.01 24.57 -16.59
C GLU A 354 -4.50 24.21 -16.68
N VAL A 355 -5.06 24.23 -17.88
CA VAL A 355 -6.46 23.84 -18.12
C VAL A 355 -6.48 22.81 -19.23
N TYR A 356 -6.90 21.58 -18.91
CA TYR A 356 -6.86 20.44 -19.82
C TYR A 356 -8.24 20.19 -20.43
N ASP A 357 -8.26 19.80 -21.71
CA ASP A 357 -9.44 19.28 -22.39
C ASP A 357 -9.19 17.81 -22.71
N LEU A 358 -9.73 16.93 -21.87
CA LEU A 358 -9.48 15.49 -21.91
C LEU A 358 -10.82 14.76 -21.74
N PRO A 359 -10.99 13.61 -22.42
CA PRO A 359 -12.16 12.78 -22.22
C PRO A 359 -12.19 12.23 -20.79
N SER A 360 -13.38 12.14 -20.21
CA SER A 360 -13.57 11.43 -18.94
C SER A 360 -13.29 9.94 -19.10
N GLU A 361 -12.69 9.34 -18.09
CA GLU A 361 -12.62 7.89 -17.98
C GLU A 361 -14.03 7.31 -17.72
N ASN A 362 -14.33 6.11 -18.26
CA ASN A 362 -15.65 5.48 -18.11
C ASN A 362 -16.08 5.34 -16.65
N ILE A 363 -15.13 4.98 -15.78
CA ILE A 363 -15.29 4.94 -14.33
C ILE A 363 -14.20 5.84 -13.75
N PRO A 364 -14.55 7.02 -13.22
CA PRO A 364 -13.58 7.94 -12.64
C PRO A 364 -12.75 7.26 -11.53
N VAL A 365 -11.49 7.65 -11.43
CA VAL A 365 -10.63 7.21 -10.32
C VAL A 365 -10.83 8.14 -9.13
N ALA A 366 -11.19 7.56 -8.00
CA ALA A 366 -11.22 8.22 -6.71
C ALA A 366 -9.86 8.05 -6.03
N VAL A 367 -9.20 9.17 -5.71
CA VAL A 367 -7.91 9.23 -5.04
C VAL A 367 -8.11 9.92 -3.71
N GLY A 368 -7.64 9.32 -2.63
CA GLY A 368 -7.97 9.83 -1.30
C GLY A 368 -7.08 9.40 -0.17
N TYR A 369 -7.60 9.60 1.01
CA TYR A 369 -7.03 9.15 2.27
C TYR A 369 -8.13 8.97 3.33
N ASP A 370 -7.80 8.24 4.38
CA ASP A 370 -8.69 7.96 5.52
C ASP A 370 -8.40 8.92 6.68
N MET A 371 -9.44 9.40 7.35
CA MET A 371 -9.39 10.35 8.45
C MET A 371 -9.28 9.72 9.85
N THR A 372 -8.79 8.48 9.93
CA THR A 372 -8.56 7.73 11.18
C THR A 372 -7.79 8.53 12.21
N ILE A 373 -6.78 9.25 11.75
CA ILE A 373 -5.87 9.99 12.59
C ILE A 373 -6.16 11.49 12.55
N VAL A 374 -7.42 11.86 12.31
CA VAL A 374 -8.00 13.20 12.46
C VAL A 374 -9.02 13.14 13.61
N PRO A 375 -9.02 14.05 14.60
CA PRO A 375 -10.07 14.06 15.62
C PRO A 375 -11.42 14.39 14.98
N HIS A 376 -12.44 13.58 15.26
CA HIS A 376 -13.81 13.83 14.79
C HIS A 376 -14.56 14.58 15.88
N ASP A 377 -14.18 15.83 16.10
CA ASP A 377 -14.73 16.73 17.12
C ASP A 377 -15.20 18.07 16.51
N ASP A 378 -15.66 19.00 17.33
CA ASP A 378 -16.10 20.34 16.89
C ASP A 378 -15.02 21.43 17.04
N ASN A 379 -13.75 21.04 17.20
CA ASN A 379 -12.63 21.99 17.32
C ASN A 379 -12.18 22.56 15.95
N GLY A 380 -12.81 22.13 14.85
CA GLY A 380 -12.66 22.72 13.52
C GLY A 380 -11.49 22.16 12.69
N PHE A 381 -10.69 21.22 13.21
CA PHE A 381 -9.60 20.60 12.45
C PHE A 381 -10.12 19.83 11.23
N MET A 382 -11.23 19.12 11.39
CA MET A 382 -11.92 18.45 10.28
C MET A 382 -12.37 19.43 9.19
N ASP A 383 -12.97 20.57 9.58
CA ASP A 383 -13.40 21.60 8.62
C ASP A 383 -12.22 22.16 7.83
N TRP A 384 -11.12 22.45 8.53
CA TRP A 384 -9.89 22.94 7.91
C TRP A 384 -9.28 21.90 6.97
N LEU A 385 -9.33 20.61 7.32
CA LEU A 385 -8.76 19.54 6.51
C LEU A 385 -9.56 19.30 5.23
N LEU A 386 -10.88 19.36 5.31
CA LEU A 386 -11.75 19.31 4.14
C LEU A 386 -11.53 20.53 3.23
N ASP A 387 -11.39 21.73 3.79
CA ASP A 387 -10.96 22.92 3.03
C ASP A 387 -9.61 22.69 2.35
N TYR A 388 -8.60 22.24 3.10
CA TYR A 388 -7.26 22.00 2.59
C TYR A 388 -7.27 21.02 1.43
N THR A 389 -8.07 19.95 1.54
CA THR A 389 -8.22 18.92 0.51
C THR A 389 -8.77 19.51 -0.78
N SER A 390 -9.89 20.22 -0.69
CA SER A 390 -10.53 20.88 -1.84
C SER A 390 -9.62 21.94 -2.45
N ARG A 391 -9.12 22.87 -1.63
CA ARG A 391 -8.37 24.05 -2.07
C ARG A 391 -7.00 23.74 -2.65
N THR A 392 -6.33 22.70 -2.16
CA THR A 392 -5.01 22.29 -2.66
C THR A 392 -5.06 21.19 -3.71
N GLN A 393 -6.27 20.75 -4.07
CA GLN A 393 -6.50 19.60 -4.95
C GLN A 393 -5.70 18.37 -4.49
N LEU A 394 -5.67 18.11 -3.17
CA LEU A 394 -4.92 16.99 -2.61
C LEU A 394 -5.46 15.65 -3.11
N ALA A 395 -6.79 15.55 -3.20
CA ALA A 395 -7.56 14.34 -3.43
C ALA A 395 -9.00 14.70 -3.82
N ASN A 396 -9.77 13.71 -4.29
CA ASN A 396 -11.22 13.80 -4.50
C ASN A 396 -12.01 12.74 -3.71
N LEU A 397 -11.37 12.04 -2.78
CA LEU A 397 -11.99 11.06 -1.89
C LEU A 397 -11.49 11.25 -0.45
N VAL A 398 -12.40 11.09 0.49
CA VAL A 398 -12.12 11.07 1.92
C VAL A 398 -12.85 9.89 2.57
N VAL A 399 -12.16 9.12 3.39
CA VAL A 399 -12.77 8.03 4.16
C VAL A 399 -12.94 8.46 5.62
N PHE A 400 -14.17 8.39 6.13
CA PHE A 400 -14.49 8.73 7.52
C PHE A 400 -14.40 7.49 8.40
N ARG A 401 -13.40 7.48 9.29
CA ARG A 401 -13.19 6.48 10.34
C ARG A 401 -12.82 7.19 11.64
N SER A 402 -13.67 7.09 12.67
CA SER A 402 -13.50 7.86 13.91
C SER A 402 -12.73 7.08 14.97
N PHE A 403 -11.62 7.65 15.45
CA PHE A 403 -10.87 7.18 16.62
C PHE A 403 -11.06 8.14 17.82
N TYR A 404 -12.25 8.74 17.93
CA TYR A 404 -12.59 9.64 19.03
C TYR A 404 -13.05 8.84 20.26
N TYR A 405 -12.10 8.29 21.01
CA TYR A 405 -12.38 7.36 22.11
C TYR A 405 -13.00 8.01 23.35
N ALA A 406 -13.80 7.23 24.08
CA ALA A 406 -14.39 7.67 25.34
C ALA A 406 -13.29 7.84 26.43
N PRO A 407 -13.42 8.79 27.37
CA PRO A 407 -12.41 9.04 28.39
C PRO A 407 -12.07 7.80 29.23
N ASP A 408 -13.05 6.92 29.51
CA ASP A 408 -12.84 5.74 30.37
C ASP A 408 -12.37 4.49 29.59
N SER A 409 -12.09 4.61 28.30
CA SER A 409 -11.80 3.49 27.40
C SER A 409 -10.29 3.29 27.20
N TYR A 410 -9.53 3.23 28.30
CA TYR A 410 -8.08 3.02 28.25
C TYR A 410 -7.72 1.54 28.07
N GLY A 411 -6.81 1.24 27.13
CA GLY A 411 -6.16 -0.07 27.01
C GLY A 411 -6.92 -1.15 26.22
N ALA A 412 -6.33 -2.36 26.17
CA ALA A 412 -6.74 -3.45 25.27
C ALA A 412 -8.03 -4.10 25.77
N GLY A 413 -9.18 -3.64 25.27
CA GLY A 413 -10.44 -4.38 25.44
C GLY A 413 -11.70 -3.53 25.40
N ASN A 414 -11.58 -2.21 25.55
CA ASN A 414 -12.71 -1.29 25.43
C ASN A 414 -12.29 -0.10 24.55
N ARG A 415 -12.63 -0.13 23.26
CA ARG A 415 -12.40 0.97 22.31
C ARG A 415 -13.73 1.61 21.91
N ALA A 416 -14.57 1.91 22.89
CA ALA A 416 -15.82 2.59 22.63
C ALA A 416 -15.52 4.03 22.17
N CYS A 417 -15.86 4.35 20.92
CA CYS A 417 -15.84 5.72 20.44
C CYS A 417 -16.96 6.53 21.10
N ARG A 418 -16.69 7.82 21.35
CA ARG A 418 -17.71 8.80 21.72
C ARG A 418 -18.70 8.90 20.55
N PRO A 419 -20.02 8.93 20.83
CA PRO A 419 -21.00 9.21 19.78
C PRO A 419 -20.68 10.55 19.12
N LEU A 420 -20.57 10.54 17.79
CA LEU A 420 -20.42 11.77 17.02
C LEU A 420 -21.75 12.52 16.97
N ARG A 421 -21.70 13.85 16.98
CA ARG A 421 -22.91 14.64 16.85
C ARG A 421 -23.41 14.63 15.41
N GLU A 422 -24.71 14.43 15.23
CA GLU A 422 -25.33 14.36 13.91
C GLU A 422 -25.21 15.66 13.10
N ASP A 423 -25.20 16.82 13.78
CA ASP A 423 -25.03 18.13 13.11
C ASP A 423 -23.64 18.28 12.48
N LEU A 424 -22.60 17.72 13.09
CA LEU A 424 -21.25 17.70 12.52
C LEU A 424 -21.17 16.76 11.32
N LEU A 425 -21.72 15.55 11.44
CA LEU A 425 -21.79 14.58 10.34
C LEU A 425 -22.54 15.15 9.14
N GLU A 426 -23.67 15.83 9.37
CA GLU A 426 -24.42 16.51 8.31
C GLU A 426 -23.62 17.66 7.69
N LYS A 427 -22.96 18.48 8.51
CA LYS A 427 -22.10 19.57 8.03
C LYS A 427 -20.98 19.06 7.13
N TRP A 428 -20.21 18.07 7.57
CA TRP A 428 -19.07 17.53 6.82
C TRP A 428 -19.49 16.80 5.55
N SER A 429 -20.56 16.00 5.62
CA SER A 429 -21.07 15.30 4.44
C SER A 429 -21.62 16.26 3.38
N ARG A 430 -22.33 17.33 3.78
CA ARG A 430 -22.76 18.40 2.87
C ARG A 430 -21.58 19.17 2.29
N PHE A 431 -20.57 19.48 3.09
CA PHE A 431 -19.34 20.09 2.58
C PHE A 431 -18.71 19.21 1.49
N CYS A 432 -18.57 17.90 1.73
CA CYS A 432 -18.01 17.00 0.74
C CYS A 432 -18.82 17.00 -0.56
N LYS A 433 -20.14 16.94 -0.47
CA LYS A 433 -21.04 17.06 -1.62
C LYS A 433 -20.85 18.38 -2.37
N ASP A 434 -20.89 19.51 -1.67
CA ASP A 434 -20.78 20.84 -2.27
C ASP A 434 -19.39 21.07 -2.91
N HIS A 435 -18.36 20.37 -2.43
CA HIS A 435 -16.98 20.45 -2.91
C HIS A 435 -16.56 19.32 -3.85
N HIS A 436 -17.50 18.49 -4.29
CA HIS A 436 -17.28 17.37 -5.21
C HIS A 436 -16.25 16.34 -4.70
N ILE A 437 -16.27 16.09 -3.38
CA ILE A 437 -15.42 15.11 -2.70
C ILE A 437 -16.27 13.86 -2.45
N TRP A 438 -15.84 12.73 -3.03
CA TRP A 438 -16.39 11.42 -2.71
C TRP A 438 -16.14 11.07 -1.24
N VAL A 439 -17.09 10.39 -0.61
CA VAL A 439 -16.93 9.92 0.76
C VAL A 439 -17.21 8.44 0.90
N GLU A 440 -16.37 7.77 1.69
CA GLU A 440 -16.70 6.48 2.28
C GLU A 440 -16.91 6.64 3.78
N ALA A 441 -17.91 5.96 4.34
CA ALA A 441 -18.12 5.91 5.78
C ALA A 441 -17.76 4.52 6.30
N ALA A 442 -16.62 4.41 6.98
CA ALA A 442 -16.15 3.17 7.57
C ALA A 442 -16.71 2.91 8.97
N THR A 443 -17.03 3.99 9.69
CA THR A 443 -17.71 3.99 11.00
C THR A 443 -18.81 5.05 11.03
N ASP A 444 -19.64 5.04 12.09
CA ASP A 444 -20.59 6.11 12.43
C ASP A 444 -21.62 6.46 11.33
N PHE A 445 -21.94 5.48 10.47
CA PHE A 445 -22.91 5.64 9.38
C PHE A 445 -24.31 5.16 9.76
N GLU A 446 -24.48 4.50 10.91
CA GLU A 446 -25.68 3.77 11.30
C GLU A 446 -26.95 4.66 11.35
N SER A 447 -26.82 5.94 11.73
CA SER A 447 -27.95 6.90 11.73
C SER A 447 -28.43 7.29 10.32
N GLY A 448 -27.60 7.04 9.31
CA GLY A 448 -27.79 7.48 7.93
C GLY A 448 -27.76 9.00 7.73
N VAL A 449 -27.43 9.80 8.75
CA VAL A 449 -27.34 11.27 8.61
C VAL A 449 -26.21 11.62 7.64
N PHE A 450 -25.04 11.04 7.86
CA PHE A 450 -23.87 11.24 7.00
C PHE A 450 -24.14 10.81 5.55
N THR A 451 -24.78 9.65 5.35
CA THR A 451 -25.08 9.12 4.01
C THR A 451 -26.07 10.00 3.25
N ARG A 452 -27.10 10.52 3.93
CA ARG A 452 -28.07 11.46 3.34
C ARG A 452 -27.42 12.81 2.98
N GLY A 453 -26.54 13.33 3.83
CA GLY A 453 -25.86 14.60 3.57
C GLY A 453 -24.87 14.52 2.40
N ALA A 454 -24.20 13.38 2.22
CA ALA A 454 -23.27 13.13 1.12
C ALA A 454 -24.00 12.96 -0.24
N GLY A 455 -25.22 12.41 -0.23
CA GLY A 455 -26.03 12.24 -1.43
C GLY A 455 -25.33 11.40 -2.49
N GLU A 456 -25.25 11.93 -3.71
CA GLU A 456 -24.60 11.32 -4.86
C GLU A 456 -23.08 11.16 -4.73
N TYR A 457 -22.44 11.87 -3.78
CA TYR A 457 -21.01 11.75 -3.48
C TYR A 457 -20.69 10.69 -2.42
N LEU A 458 -21.70 9.98 -1.90
CA LEU A 458 -21.45 8.77 -1.13
C LEU A 458 -20.98 7.65 -2.06
N HIS A 459 -19.72 7.23 -1.91
CA HIS A 459 -19.18 6.09 -2.64
C HIS A 459 -19.72 4.77 -2.06
N CYS A 460 -19.47 4.50 -0.78
CA CYS A 460 -20.00 3.32 -0.07
C CYS A 460 -19.96 3.47 1.45
N VAL A 461 -20.59 2.54 2.16
CA VAL A 461 -20.51 2.38 3.61
C VAL A 461 -20.08 0.97 4.00
N GLY A 462 -19.39 0.83 5.11
CA GLY A 462 -19.04 -0.48 5.67
C GLY A 462 -17.63 -0.57 6.23
N ARG A 463 -17.39 -1.61 7.04
CA ARG A 463 -16.22 -1.74 7.92
C ARG A 463 -14.89 -1.61 7.19
N HIS A 464 -13.99 -0.84 7.79
CA HIS A 464 -12.62 -0.60 7.31
C HIS A 464 -11.92 -1.88 6.84
N GLU A 465 -11.81 -2.86 7.73
CA GLU A 465 -11.30 -4.22 7.50
C GLU A 465 -12.21 -5.18 8.28
N TYR A 466 -12.61 -6.29 7.65
CA TYR A 466 -13.50 -7.26 8.30
C TYR A 466 -13.13 -8.72 8.03
N PRO A 467 -12.92 -9.16 6.79
CA PRO A 467 -12.66 -10.56 6.48
C PRO A 467 -11.26 -11.03 6.95
N GLY A 468 -10.22 -10.21 6.81
CA GLY A 468 -8.87 -10.48 7.33
C GLY A 468 -8.85 -10.70 8.83
N ALA A 469 -9.55 -9.87 9.60
CA ALA A 469 -9.60 -9.98 11.05
C ALA A 469 -10.09 -11.37 11.51
N VAL A 470 -11.10 -11.93 10.84
CA VAL A 470 -11.63 -13.27 11.19
C VAL A 470 -10.88 -14.42 10.56
N TYR A 471 -10.23 -14.20 9.41
CA TYR A 471 -9.34 -15.17 8.79
C TYR A 471 -8.09 -15.44 9.64
N ALA A 472 -7.59 -14.44 10.36
CA ALA A 472 -6.39 -14.55 11.18
C ALA A 472 -6.60 -15.22 12.55
N PHE A 473 -7.84 -15.52 12.97
CA PHE A 473 -8.09 -16.17 14.26
C PHE A 473 -7.99 -17.69 14.20
N ASP A 474 -7.61 -18.31 15.32
CA ASP A 474 -7.69 -19.76 15.47
C ASP A 474 -9.16 -20.23 15.47
N PRO A 475 -9.45 -21.48 15.02
CA PRO A 475 -10.78 -22.05 15.04
C PRO A 475 -11.45 -21.92 16.42
N LYS A 476 -12.69 -21.44 16.45
CA LYS A 476 -13.40 -21.17 17.71
C LYS A 476 -14.90 -21.44 17.61
N GLU A 477 -15.46 -22.08 18.64
CA GLU A 477 -16.91 -22.28 18.76
C GLU A 477 -17.68 -20.92 18.76
N PRO A 478 -18.85 -20.82 18.11
CA PRO A 478 -19.61 -21.89 17.43
C PRO A 478 -19.29 -22.03 15.93
N TYR A 479 -18.15 -21.50 15.45
CA TYR A 479 -17.85 -21.38 14.02
C TYR A 479 -17.01 -22.52 13.44
N ILE A 480 -16.54 -23.45 14.27
CA ILE A 480 -15.73 -24.60 13.83
C ILE A 480 -16.52 -25.44 12.82
N SER A 481 -15.86 -25.88 11.74
CA SER A 481 -16.47 -26.65 10.66
C SER A 481 -15.92 -28.07 10.54
N GLN A 482 -16.73 -28.97 9.99
CA GLN A 482 -16.42 -30.38 9.77
C GLN A 482 -15.76 -30.62 8.41
N ASP A 483 -16.01 -29.76 7.44
CA ASP A 483 -15.49 -29.86 6.08
C ASP A 483 -15.33 -28.48 5.40
N MET A 484 -14.64 -28.46 4.25
CA MET A 484 -14.32 -27.22 3.53
C MET A 484 -15.56 -26.49 3.00
N ARG A 485 -16.64 -27.22 2.72
CA ARG A 485 -17.91 -26.63 2.26
C ARG A 485 -18.57 -25.87 3.40
N GLU A 486 -18.69 -26.50 4.57
CA GLU A 486 -19.26 -25.88 5.77
C GLU A 486 -18.47 -24.64 6.19
N ALA A 487 -17.13 -24.71 6.16
CA ALA A 487 -16.26 -23.57 6.47
C ALA A 487 -16.54 -22.38 5.54
N CYS A 488 -16.59 -22.63 4.23
CA CYS A 488 -16.93 -21.62 3.23
C CYS A 488 -18.34 -21.02 3.46
N GLN A 489 -19.34 -21.85 3.76
CA GLN A 489 -20.70 -21.40 4.01
C GLN A 489 -20.81 -20.54 5.26
N ASN A 490 -20.14 -20.95 6.34
CA ASN A 490 -20.09 -20.18 7.59
C ASN A 490 -19.39 -18.84 7.38
N TYR A 491 -18.28 -18.82 6.63
CA TYR A 491 -17.57 -17.58 6.29
C TYR A 491 -18.46 -16.60 5.51
N VAL A 492 -19.06 -17.05 4.40
CA VAL A 492 -19.94 -16.22 3.56
C VAL A 492 -21.14 -15.71 4.37
N LYS A 493 -21.76 -16.57 5.17
CA LYS A 493 -22.89 -16.18 6.05
C LYS A 493 -22.48 -15.15 7.10
N TYR A 494 -21.27 -15.28 7.65
CA TYR A 494 -20.75 -14.33 8.63
C TYR A 494 -20.59 -12.94 8.00
N LEU A 495 -19.96 -12.86 6.83
CA LEU A 495 -19.79 -11.62 6.07
C LEU A 495 -21.13 -10.98 5.66
N ALA A 496 -22.08 -11.79 5.19
CA ALA A 496 -23.39 -11.31 4.73
C ALA A 496 -24.19 -10.56 5.81
N ASN A 497 -23.97 -10.89 7.09
CA ASN A 497 -24.60 -10.16 8.20
C ASN A 497 -24.14 -8.70 8.26
N GLU A 498 -22.85 -8.41 8.04
CA GLU A 498 -22.36 -7.03 8.04
C GLU A 498 -22.73 -6.30 6.75
N VAL A 499 -22.74 -6.99 5.59
CA VAL A 499 -23.26 -6.41 4.33
C VAL A 499 -24.70 -5.93 4.54
N THR A 500 -25.53 -6.77 5.14
CA THR A 500 -26.94 -6.44 5.42
C THR A 500 -27.07 -5.21 6.33
N LYS A 501 -26.17 -5.05 7.31
CA LYS A 501 -26.14 -3.86 8.18
C LYS A 501 -25.73 -2.61 7.41
N ALA A 502 -24.70 -2.70 6.56
CA ALA A 502 -24.27 -1.59 5.71
C ALA A 502 -25.39 -1.11 4.78
N HIS A 503 -26.13 -2.04 4.16
CA HIS A 503 -27.28 -1.72 3.30
C HIS A 503 -28.46 -1.03 4.01
N GLN A 504 -28.54 -1.11 5.35
CA GLN A 504 -29.56 -0.37 6.10
C GLN A 504 -29.29 1.14 6.12
N SER A 505 -28.04 1.55 5.89
CA SER A 505 -27.60 2.94 6.02
C SER A 505 -27.14 3.57 4.69
N GLY A 506 -26.74 2.77 3.70
CA GLY A 506 -26.29 3.23 2.40
C GLY A 506 -26.62 2.26 1.26
N ALA A 507 -26.66 2.76 0.03
CA ALA A 507 -27.02 1.95 -1.15
C ALA A 507 -25.92 0.95 -1.56
N ARG A 508 -24.66 1.24 -1.24
CA ARG A 508 -23.50 0.41 -1.56
C ARG A 508 -22.80 -0.03 -0.28
N ALA A 509 -22.72 -1.33 -0.05
CA ALA A 509 -21.98 -1.94 1.05
C ALA A 509 -20.56 -2.32 0.60
N ALA A 510 -19.57 -2.01 1.43
CA ALA A 510 -18.18 -2.31 1.16
C ALA A 510 -17.43 -2.91 2.36
N PHE A 511 -16.34 -3.62 2.04
CA PHE A 511 -15.35 -4.11 3.01
C PHE A 511 -13.95 -3.75 2.57
N GLY A 512 -13.07 -3.46 3.54
CA GLY A 512 -11.66 -3.79 3.34
C GLY A 512 -11.44 -5.29 3.52
N ASP A 513 -10.59 -5.85 2.66
CA ASP A 513 -10.14 -7.23 2.77
C ASP A 513 -8.62 -7.35 2.67
N ALA A 514 -8.01 -7.84 3.74
CA ALA A 514 -6.60 -8.22 3.80
C ALA A 514 -6.36 -9.73 3.65
N SER A 515 -7.40 -10.59 3.56
CA SER A 515 -7.28 -12.07 3.60
C SER A 515 -7.03 -12.75 2.26
N GLY A 516 -7.30 -12.06 1.14
CA GLY A 516 -7.35 -12.68 -0.18
C GLY A 516 -8.67 -13.43 -0.44
N GLY A 517 -9.70 -13.10 0.35
CA GLY A 517 -11.03 -13.69 0.32
C GLY A 517 -12.02 -12.93 -0.55
N HIS A 518 -11.58 -12.02 -1.42
CA HIS A 518 -12.40 -11.09 -2.21
C HIS A 518 -13.64 -11.73 -2.85
N ARG A 519 -13.49 -12.93 -3.45
CA ARG A 519 -14.62 -13.67 -4.05
C ARG A 519 -15.75 -13.94 -3.06
N TYR A 520 -15.41 -14.24 -1.81
CA TYR A 520 -16.37 -14.54 -0.77
C TYR A 520 -17.07 -13.29 -0.25
N CYS A 521 -16.39 -12.13 -0.29
CA CYS A 521 -17.03 -10.84 -0.02
C CYS A 521 -18.15 -10.56 -1.03
N TYR A 522 -17.89 -10.72 -2.33
CA TYR A 522 -18.92 -10.56 -3.37
C TYR A 522 -20.01 -11.63 -3.28
N MET A 523 -19.66 -12.90 -3.02
CA MET A 523 -20.65 -13.96 -2.79
C MET A 523 -21.53 -13.70 -1.55
N ALA A 524 -21.03 -12.96 -0.56
CA ALA A 524 -21.78 -12.52 0.62
C ALA A 524 -22.68 -11.30 0.34
N GLY A 525 -22.59 -10.69 -0.85
CA GLY A 525 -23.41 -9.57 -1.29
C GLY A 525 -22.77 -8.19 -1.17
N ALA A 526 -21.45 -8.09 -0.94
CA ALA A 526 -20.76 -6.80 -0.99
C ALA A 526 -20.82 -6.21 -2.41
N ASP A 527 -21.06 -4.89 -2.51
CA ASP A 527 -21.10 -4.18 -3.80
C ASP A 527 -19.71 -3.73 -4.25
N PHE A 528 -18.80 -3.56 -3.29
CA PHE A 528 -17.46 -3.04 -3.51
C PHE A 528 -16.47 -3.63 -2.50
N VAL A 529 -15.24 -3.88 -2.93
CA VAL A 529 -14.16 -4.31 -2.05
C VAL A 529 -12.94 -3.42 -2.28
N ARG A 530 -12.33 -2.99 -1.17
CA ARG A 530 -11.02 -2.35 -1.15
C ARG A 530 -9.99 -3.34 -0.58
N SER A 531 -8.94 -3.64 -1.32
CA SER A 531 -7.90 -4.56 -0.84
C SER A 531 -6.90 -3.85 0.06
N GLU A 532 -6.58 -4.41 1.24
CA GLU A 532 -5.57 -3.89 2.17
C GLU A 532 -4.15 -4.17 1.68
N THR A 533 -3.57 -3.19 0.99
CA THR A 533 -2.20 -3.30 0.44
C THR A 533 -1.15 -2.86 1.47
N MET A 534 0.11 -3.23 1.25
CA MET A 534 1.23 -3.07 2.21
C MET A 534 1.14 -3.97 3.45
N VAL A 535 0.33 -5.02 3.35
CA VAL A 535 0.08 -5.98 4.42
C VAL A 535 0.56 -7.36 3.96
N PRO A 536 -0.08 -8.01 2.97
CA PRO A 536 0.55 -9.03 2.15
C PRO A 536 1.09 -8.45 0.83
N HIS A 537 1.45 -9.32 -0.11
CA HIS A 537 1.99 -8.91 -1.42
C HIS A 537 0.91 -8.21 -2.26
N THR A 538 1.15 -6.97 -2.66
CA THR A 538 0.17 -6.10 -3.34
C THR A 538 -0.35 -6.74 -4.63
N MET A 539 0.53 -7.35 -5.43
CA MET A 539 0.12 -8.00 -6.67
C MET A 539 -0.88 -9.13 -6.43
N HIS A 540 -0.67 -9.91 -5.37
CA HIS A 540 -1.46 -11.10 -5.06
C HIS A 540 -2.89 -10.73 -4.65
N LEU A 541 -3.04 -9.62 -3.92
CA LEU A 541 -4.35 -9.06 -3.60
C LEU A 541 -5.06 -8.53 -4.85
N CYS A 542 -4.37 -7.71 -5.64
CA CYS A 542 -4.97 -7.08 -6.81
C CYS A 542 -5.36 -8.09 -7.90
N SER A 543 -4.57 -9.16 -8.09
CA SER A 543 -4.91 -10.26 -9.02
C SER A 543 -6.13 -11.06 -8.58
N GLN A 544 -6.52 -11.01 -7.31
CA GLN A 544 -7.73 -11.66 -6.79
C GLN A 544 -8.94 -10.70 -6.78
N ALA A 545 -8.74 -9.44 -6.38
CA ALA A 545 -9.79 -8.44 -6.24
C ALA A 545 -10.45 -8.11 -7.58
N ARG A 546 -9.63 -7.83 -8.60
CA ARG A 546 -10.09 -7.47 -9.95
C ARG A 546 -11.02 -8.52 -10.57
N PRO A 547 -10.61 -9.80 -10.73
CA PRO A 547 -11.49 -10.80 -11.35
C PRO A 547 -12.69 -11.15 -10.47
N ALA A 548 -12.59 -11.04 -9.14
CA ALA A 548 -13.76 -11.20 -8.27
C ALA A 548 -14.78 -10.08 -8.53
N ALA A 549 -14.34 -8.84 -8.62
CA ALA A 549 -15.21 -7.69 -8.91
C ALA A 549 -15.85 -7.77 -10.30
N GLU A 550 -15.07 -8.11 -11.33
CA GLU A 550 -15.55 -8.23 -12.70
C GLU A 550 -16.49 -9.43 -12.92
N ALA A 551 -16.23 -10.57 -12.27
CA ALA A 551 -16.99 -11.79 -12.51
C ALA A 551 -18.20 -11.97 -11.58
N LEU A 552 -18.14 -11.42 -10.36
CA LEU A 552 -19.16 -11.62 -9.32
C LEU A 552 -19.81 -10.31 -8.84
N GLY A 553 -19.24 -9.15 -9.19
CA GLY A 553 -19.73 -7.83 -8.80
C GLY A 553 -20.05 -6.92 -10.00
N CYS A 554 -19.85 -5.61 -9.84
CA CYS A 554 -20.07 -4.61 -10.90
C CYS A 554 -18.82 -4.29 -11.73
N GLY A 555 -17.68 -4.90 -11.43
CA GLY A 555 -16.38 -4.59 -12.03
C GLY A 555 -15.59 -3.49 -11.32
N GLU A 556 -16.21 -2.70 -10.45
CA GLU A 556 -15.49 -1.71 -9.63
C GLU A 556 -14.83 -2.36 -8.42
N TRP A 557 -13.58 -1.97 -8.17
CA TRP A 557 -12.79 -2.38 -7.01
C TRP A 557 -11.73 -1.31 -6.68
N GLY A 558 -11.11 -1.42 -5.52
CA GLY A 558 -10.09 -0.46 -5.09
C GLY A 558 -9.08 -1.01 -4.10
N VAL A 559 -8.27 -0.12 -3.57
CA VAL A 559 -7.28 -0.40 -2.54
C VAL A 559 -7.30 0.68 -1.46
N HIS A 560 -7.03 0.24 -0.23
CA HIS A 560 -6.54 1.10 0.84
C HIS A 560 -5.10 0.70 1.18
N ILE A 561 -4.25 1.69 1.41
CA ILE A 561 -2.80 1.52 1.48
C ILE A 561 -2.35 1.68 2.93
N ALA A 562 -2.02 0.57 3.58
CA ALA A 562 -1.56 0.52 4.97
C ALA A 562 -0.06 0.86 5.12
N ILE A 563 0.40 1.96 4.53
CA ILE A 563 1.84 2.27 4.35
C ILE A 563 2.60 2.52 5.66
N HIS A 564 1.91 2.69 6.79
CA HIS A 564 2.54 2.79 8.11
C HIS A 564 2.87 1.42 8.73
N HIS A 565 2.23 0.34 8.25
CA HIS A 565 2.41 -1.02 8.73
C HIS A 565 3.52 -1.88 8.10
N PRO A 566 4.07 -1.62 6.88
CA PRO A 566 4.78 -2.64 6.12
C PRO A 566 6.08 -3.06 6.81
N ARG A 567 6.93 -2.09 7.14
CA ARG A 567 8.21 -2.34 7.81
C ARG A 567 8.73 -1.13 8.58
N GLN A 568 9.49 -1.39 9.63
CA GLN A 568 10.25 -0.40 10.39
C GLN A 568 11.68 -0.90 10.63
N PRO A 569 12.69 -0.01 10.76
CA PRO A 569 12.59 1.46 10.76
C PRO A 569 12.18 2.11 9.45
N PHE A 570 11.67 3.34 9.56
CA PHE A 570 11.34 4.16 8.42
C PHE A 570 12.60 4.70 7.74
N PHE A 571 12.57 4.75 6.40
CA PHE A 571 13.63 5.28 5.54
C PHE A 571 13.02 6.05 4.36
N GLU A 572 13.83 6.81 3.61
CA GLU A 572 13.36 7.49 2.40
C GLU A 572 12.78 6.53 1.35
N THR A 573 13.19 5.27 1.35
CA THR A 573 12.65 4.21 0.49
C THR A 573 11.15 3.97 0.69
N HIS A 574 10.57 4.33 1.85
CA HIS A 574 9.12 4.22 2.10
C HIS A 574 8.29 5.04 1.10
N LEU A 575 8.83 6.15 0.59
CA LEU A 575 8.16 6.90 -0.48
C LEU A 575 8.15 6.14 -1.83
N GLY A 576 9.09 5.22 -2.04
CA GLY A 576 9.15 4.36 -3.22
C GLY A 576 8.14 3.23 -3.12
N GLU A 577 8.00 2.67 -1.92
CA GLU A 577 6.91 1.75 -1.58
C GLU A 577 5.55 2.42 -1.80
N TYR A 578 5.34 3.64 -1.28
CA TYR A 578 4.10 4.39 -1.46
C TYR A 578 3.79 4.70 -2.93
N TYR A 579 4.79 5.13 -3.70
CA TYR A 579 4.66 5.36 -5.15
C TYR A 579 4.15 4.11 -5.88
N LEU A 580 4.74 2.94 -5.60
CA LEU A 580 4.31 1.68 -6.21
C LEU A 580 2.89 1.30 -5.79
N SER A 581 2.49 1.55 -4.54
CA SER A 581 1.13 1.30 -4.05
C SER A 581 0.08 2.18 -4.70
N LEU A 582 0.44 3.35 -5.24
CA LEU A 582 -0.47 4.19 -6.03
C LEU A 582 -0.56 3.67 -7.48
N PHE A 583 0.58 3.49 -8.14
CA PHE A 583 0.62 3.23 -9.58
C PHE A 583 0.29 1.78 -9.95
N GLN A 584 0.73 0.78 -9.19
CA GLN A 584 0.50 -0.62 -9.56
C GLN A 584 -1.00 -0.97 -9.59
N PRO A 585 -1.81 -0.69 -8.54
CA PRO A 585 -3.26 -0.94 -8.59
C PRO A 585 -3.96 -0.15 -9.70
N TRP A 586 -3.56 1.09 -9.96
CA TRP A 586 -4.11 1.87 -11.07
C TRP A 586 -3.81 1.25 -12.44
N MET A 587 -2.58 0.78 -12.68
CA MET A 587 -2.21 0.08 -13.91
C MET A 587 -2.97 -1.24 -14.09
N MET A 588 -3.40 -1.87 -12.98
CA MET A 588 -4.22 -3.08 -12.96
C MET A 588 -5.72 -2.81 -13.13
N GLY A 589 -6.17 -1.56 -12.98
CA GLY A 589 -7.58 -1.16 -13.20
C GLY A 589 -8.36 -0.75 -11.96
N ALA A 590 -7.74 -0.53 -10.80
CA ALA A 590 -8.43 -0.07 -9.60
C ALA A 590 -9.10 1.30 -9.81
N ASN A 591 -10.31 1.49 -9.27
CA ASN A 591 -11.10 2.72 -9.38
C ASN A 591 -11.05 3.57 -8.11
N VAL A 592 -10.72 2.98 -6.96
CA VAL A 592 -10.53 3.69 -5.70
C VAL A 592 -9.15 3.39 -5.16
N ILE A 593 -8.38 4.41 -4.81
CA ILE A 593 -7.02 4.28 -4.29
C ILE A 593 -6.84 5.31 -3.18
N TYR A 594 -6.71 4.86 -1.94
CA TYR A 594 -6.52 5.79 -0.83
C TYR A 594 -5.50 5.29 0.21
N GLU A 595 -4.92 6.22 0.96
CA GLU A 595 -4.00 5.90 2.05
C GLU A 595 -4.73 5.81 3.40
N GLU A 596 -4.48 4.77 4.18
CA GLU A 596 -5.25 4.40 5.38
C GLU A 596 -5.03 5.34 6.59
N ASP A 597 -3.92 6.05 6.65
CA ASP A 597 -3.42 6.73 7.85
C ASP A 597 -3.40 8.24 7.67
N SER A 598 -4.30 8.75 6.85
CA SER A 598 -4.55 10.15 6.53
C SER A 598 -3.47 10.96 5.81
N LEU A 599 -2.33 10.40 5.38
CA LEU A 599 -1.19 11.17 4.83
C LEU A 599 -0.50 12.15 5.81
N PHE A 600 -1.13 12.50 6.94
CA PHE A 600 -0.69 13.61 7.79
C PHE A 600 0.26 13.21 8.91
N LEU A 601 0.19 11.97 9.42
CA LEU A 601 1.10 11.47 10.45
C LEU A 601 1.73 10.13 10.06
N LEU A 602 2.83 9.80 10.73
CA LEU A 602 3.34 8.44 10.91
C LEU A 602 3.64 8.26 12.39
N PHE A 603 3.03 7.27 13.04
CA PHE A 603 3.00 7.21 14.51
C PHE A 603 3.75 5.99 15.11
N LYS A 604 4.49 5.24 14.28
CA LYS A 604 5.29 4.07 14.69
C LYS A 604 6.77 4.41 14.61
N GLU A 605 7.61 3.90 15.52
CA GLU A 605 9.05 4.19 15.58
C GLU A 605 9.43 5.67 15.80
N GLU A 606 9.47 6.41 14.69
CA GLU A 606 9.99 7.75 14.55
C GLU A 606 8.82 8.58 14.08
N ARG A 607 8.15 9.20 15.05
CA ARG A 607 6.87 9.84 14.81
C ARG A 607 7.07 11.07 13.94
N GLN A 608 6.31 11.13 12.87
CA GLN A 608 6.34 12.23 11.91
C GLN A 608 4.99 12.94 11.92
N SER A 609 5.05 14.26 11.95
CA SER A 609 3.87 15.12 11.91
C SER A 609 3.73 15.79 10.54
N TRP A 610 2.80 16.74 10.40
CA TRP A 610 2.41 17.33 9.13
C TRP A 610 3.57 17.64 8.18
N ASP A 611 4.54 18.49 8.53
CA ASP A 611 5.57 18.96 7.58
C ASP A 611 6.82 18.08 7.47
N ASP A 612 6.85 16.95 8.18
CA ASP A 612 7.98 16.02 8.14
C ASP A 612 8.10 15.32 6.77
N MET A 613 9.31 14.85 6.44
CA MET A 613 9.68 14.44 5.09
C MET A 613 8.77 13.37 4.47
N LEU A 614 8.41 12.32 5.22
CA LEU A 614 7.61 11.23 4.66
C LEU A 614 6.13 11.59 4.57
N THR A 615 5.56 12.28 5.56
CA THR A 615 4.14 12.72 5.55
C THR A 615 3.92 13.76 4.46
N LYS A 616 4.79 14.77 4.34
CA LYS A 616 4.77 15.72 3.22
C LYS A 616 4.97 15.01 1.88
N GLY A 617 5.94 14.10 1.80
CA GLY A 617 6.20 13.31 0.60
C GLY A 617 4.98 12.50 0.14
N LYS A 618 4.27 11.84 1.07
CA LYS A 618 3.00 11.16 0.78
C LYS A 618 1.97 12.12 0.21
N ARG A 619 1.73 13.28 0.86
CA ARG A 619 0.75 14.26 0.38
C ARG A 619 1.07 14.81 -1.01
N ASP A 620 2.33 15.13 -1.25
CA ASP A 620 2.75 15.61 -2.57
C ASP A 620 2.54 14.52 -3.63
N MET A 621 2.90 13.27 -3.33
CA MET A 621 2.64 12.13 -4.22
C MET A 621 1.14 11.89 -4.44
N THR A 622 0.29 12.01 -3.43
CA THR A 622 -1.17 11.88 -3.58
C THR A 622 -1.73 12.99 -4.47
N ARG A 623 -1.29 14.24 -4.27
CA ARG A 623 -1.71 15.40 -5.09
C ARG A 623 -1.29 15.22 -6.55
N ASP A 624 -0.04 14.83 -6.76
CA ASP A 624 0.51 14.58 -8.10
C ASP A 624 -0.19 13.38 -8.77
N PHE A 625 -0.50 12.33 -8.00
CA PHE A 625 -1.23 11.17 -8.49
C PHE A 625 -2.68 11.50 -8.82
N TYR A 626 -3.35 12.34 -8.03
CA TYR A 626 -4.71 12.80 -8.32
C TYR A 626 -4.75 13.61 -9.64
N LYS A 627 -3.80 14.53 -9.83
CA LYS A 627 -3.62 15.21 -11.12
C LYS A 627 -3.34 14.20 -12.25
N PHE A 628 -2.46 13.23 -12.00
CA PHE A 628 -2.09 12.21 -12.98
C PHE A 628 -3.32 11.44 -13.47
N VAL A 629 -4.15 10.87 -12.59
CA VAL A 629 -5.32 10.07 -12.99
C VAL A 629 -6.37 10.91 -13.74
N LYS A 630 -6.46 12.21 -13.45
CA LYS A 630 -7.34 13.15 -14.16
C LYS A 630 -6.79 13.57 -15.53
N THR A 631 -5.48 13.53 -15.71
CA THR A 631 -4.80 13.91 -16.97
C THR A 631 -4.40 12.73 -17.84
N HIS A 632 -4.49 11.51 -17.31
CA HIS A 632 -4.15 10.26 -17.97
C HIS A 632 -5.32 9.26 -17.88
N PRO A 633 -6.52 9.61 -18.37
CA PRO A 633 -7.66 8.70 -18.32
C PRO A 633 -7.30 7.38 -18.99
N ARG A 634 -7.56 6.26 -18.31
CA ARG A 634 -7.33 4.93 -18.90
C ARG A 634 -8.31 4.72 -20.04
N SER A 635 -7.78 4.31 -21.18
CA SER A 635 -8.55 3.93 -22.36
C SER A 635 -8.28 2.47 -22.69
N GLY A 636 -9.21 1.83 -23.39
CA GLY A 636 -9.07 0.44 -23.79
C GLY A 636 -9.38 -0.58 -22.69
N LYS A 637 -8.90 -1.82 -22.87
CA LYS A 637 -9.07 -2.93 -21.92
C LYS A 637 -7.72 -3.55 -21.56
N CYS A 638 -7.55 -3.90 -20.29
CA CYS A 638 -6.37 -4.65 -19.84
C CYS A 638 -6.39 -6.07 -20.46
N VAL A 639 -5.28 -6.48 -21.06
CA VAL A 639 -5.11 -7.80 -21.68
C VAL A 639 -4.48 -8.76 -20.68
N ARG A 640 -5.20 -9.83 -20.34
CA ARG A 640 -4.83 -10.80 -19.29
C ARG A 640 -4.98 -12.21 -19.86
N ASN A 641 -3.90 -12.76 -20.41
CA ASN A 641 -3.96 -14.05 -21.09
C ASN A 641 -3.85 -15.25 -20.14
N ILE A 642 -3.43 -15.03 -18.90
CA ILE A 642 -3.11 -16.10 -17.93
C ILE A 642 -4.01 -15.90 -16.72
N ALA A 643 -4.64 -16.97 -16.25
CA ALA A 643 -5.31 -16.99 -14.95
C ALA A 643 -4.93 -18.21 -14.13
N PHE A 644 -4.80 -18.01 -12.82
CA PHE A 644 -4.78 -19.06 -11.82
C PHE A 644 -6.21 -19.24 -11.28
N LEU A 645 -6.73 -20.47 -11.31
CA LEU A 645 -8.12 -20.75 -10.94
C LEU A 645 -8.22 -21.00 -9.44
N GLU A 646 -9.05 -20.21 -8.76
CA GLU A 646 -9.46 -20.42 -7.38
C GLU A 646 -10.51 -21.52 -7.31
N GLY A 647 -10.10 -22.72 -6.93
CA GLY A 647 -10.99 -23.88 -6.90
C GLY A 647 -12.13 -23.78 -5.88
N ARG A 648 -13.12 -24.66 -6.06
CA ARG A 648 -14.33 -24.70 -5.23
C ARG A 648 -13.98 -24.99 -3.78
N TYR A 649 -14.50 -24.16 -2.87
CA TYR A 649 -14.24 -24.20 -1.41
C TYR A 649 -12.77 -24.03 -1.00
N ALA A 650 -11.89 -23.57 -1.89
CA ALA A 650 -10.51 -23.25 -1.51
C ALA A 650 -10.49 -22.05 -0.55
N ALA A 651 -9.76 -22.17 0.55
CA ALA A 651 -9.68 -21.09 1.52
C ALA A 651 -9.02 -19.83 0.94
N PRO A 652 -9.31 -18.62 1.49
CA PRO A 652 -8.54 -17.43 1.19
C PRO A 652 -7.04 -17.69 1.38
N PHE A 653 -6.22 -17.09 0.53
CA PHE A 653 -4.77 -17.18 0.64
C PHE A 653 -4.12 -15.99 -0.02
N ASN A 654 -3.28 -15.27 0.74
CA ASN A 654 -2.49 -14.19 0.15
C ASN A 654 -1.18 -13.86 0.87
N GLY A 655 -0.77 -14.59 1.92
CA GLY A 655 0.36 -14.16 2.75
C GLY A 655 -0.01 -13.42 4.04
N PHE A 656 -1.29 -13.08 4.24
CA PHE A 656 -1.73 -12.30 5.38
C PHE A 656 -1.74 -13.09 6.67
N ILE A 657 -1.15 -12.50 7.70
CA ILE A 657 -1.08 -13.06 9.03
C ILE A 657 -1.24 -11.92 10.04
N CYS A 658 -2.30 -11.98 10.85
CA CYS A 658 -2.56 -11.04 11.94
C CYS A 658 -2.62 -11.75 13.30
N ASP A 659 -2.51 -10.96 14.36
CA ASP A 659 -2.55 -11.36 15.78
C ASP A 659 -1.28 -12.10 16.32
N SER A 660 -1.34 -12.56 17.58
CA SER A 660 -0.29 -13.25 18.34
C SER A 660 0.48 -14.30 17.54
N GLU A 661 1.67 -14.71 18.03
CA GLU A 661 2.56 -15.67 17.36
C GLU A 661 1.93 -17.08 17.24
N GLN A 662 0.90 -17.28 16.41
CA GLN A 662 0.35 -18.61 16.12
C GLN A 662 1.37 -19.41 15.29
N THR A 663 1.35 -20.72 15.47
CA THR A 663 2.22 -21.64 14.74
C THR A 663 1.96 -21.58 13.23
N PRO A 664 2.93 -21.97 12.37
CA PRO A 664 2.69 -22.14 10.93
C PRO A 664 1.54 -23.09 10.58
N ASP A 665 1.17 -23.98 11.51
CA ASP A 665 0.20 -25.05 11.29
C ASP A 665 -1.26 -24.63 11.56
N TYR A 666 -1.55 -23.32 11.62
CA TYR A 666 -2.92 -22.85 11.78
C TYR A 666 -3.80 -23.26 10.61
N SER A 667 -5.09 -23.38 10.90
CA SER A 667 -6.10 -23.84 9.96
C SER A 667 -6.23 -22.88 8.78
N VAL A 668 -6.30 -23.42 7.55
CA VAL A 668 -6.44 -22.65 6.30
C VAL A 668 -7.69 -21.77 6.26
N TRP A 669 -8.72 -22.06 7.07
CA TRP A 669 -9.97 -21.28 7.18
C TRP A 669 -10.07 -20.40 8.43
N GLY A 670 -8.98 -20.24 9.19
CA GLY A 670 -8.97 -19.42 10.40
C GLY A 670 -10.07 -19.82 11.38
N MET A 671 -10.85 -18.83 11.84
CA MET A 671 -11.95 -18.99 12.82
C MET A 671 -12.97 -20.05 12.41
N PHE A 672 -13.18 -20.24 11.10
CA PHE A 672 -14.19 -21.13 10.52
C PHE A 672 -13.65 -22.52 10.18
N GLY A 673 -12.38 -22.77 10.47
CA GLY A 673 -11.77 -24.04 10.15
C GLY A 673 -11.88 -25.07 11.27
N ASN A 674 -10.88 -25.94 11.34
CA ASN A 674 -10.79 -27.02 12.31
C ASN A 674 -9.34 -27.15 12.83
N PRO A 675 -9.12 -27.40 14.13
CA PRO A 675 -7.77 -27.49 14.69
C PRO A 675 -7.01 -28.78 14.32
N ALA A 676 -7.61 -29.72 13.60
CA ALA A 676 -6.93 -30.95 13.18
C ALA A 676 -5.76 -30.67 12.21
N ALA A 677 -4.69 -31.45 12.31
CA ALA A 677 -3.44 -31.19 11.58
C ALA A 677 -3.58 -31.20 10.05
N GLU A 678 -4.53 -31.97 9.49
CA GLU A 678 -4.82 -31.96 8.06
C GLU A 678 -5.42 -30.63 7.55
N TRP A 679 -5.97 -29.78 8.42
CA TRP A 679 -6.48 -28.45 8.10
C TRP A 679 -5.41 -27.37 8.03
N GLY A 680 -4.16 -27.67 8.39
CA GLY A 680 -3.02 -26.78 8.15
C GLY A 680 -2.72 -26.62 6.65
N HIS A 681 -1.78 -25.71 6.35
CA HIS A 681 -1.34 -25.39 4.98
C HIS A 681 -0.48 -26.52 4.40
N ARG A 682 -1.11 -27.43 3.64
CA ARG A 682 -0.48 -28.66 3.13
C ARG A 682 -0.35 -28.63 1.61
N GLN A 683 -0.23 -29.80 0.99
CA GLN A 683 -0.09 -29.97 -0.46
C GLN A 683 -1.02 -29.09 -1.32
N PRO A 684 -2.33 -28.92 -1.01
CA PRO A 684 -3.21 -28.08 -1.81
C PRO A 684 -2.78 -26.60 -1.79
N GLU A 685 -2.37 -26.08 -0.64
CA GLU A 685 -1.96 -24.67 -0.49
C GLU A 685 -0.53 -24.43 -1.02
N LYS A 686 0.35 -25.44 -0.98
CA LYS A 686 1.70 -25.36 -1.54
C LYS A 686 1.74 -25.02 -3.04
N CYS A 687 0.63 -25.18 -3.77
CA CYS A 687 0.53 -24.71 -5.16
C CYS A 687 0.77 -23.20 -5.29
N ARG A 688 0.54 -22.41 -4.24
CA ARG A 688 0.75 -20.97 -4.21
C ARG A 688 2.21 -20.59 -4.39
N GLN A 689 3.14 -21.44 -3.97
CA GLN A 689 4.57 -21.27 -4.26
C GLN A 689 4.90 -21.37 -5.75
N LEU A 690 4.02 -21.96 -6.57
CA LEU A 690 4.19 -21.98 -8.02
C LEU A 690 3.83 -20.65 -8.67
N LEU A 691 3.16 -19.73 -7.95
CA LEU A 691 2.94 -18.37 -8.42
C LEU A 691 4.25 -17.60 -8.55
N ASP A 692 5.36 -18.05 -7.95
CA ASP A 692 6.72 -17.52 -8.19
C ASP A 692 7.10 -17.52 -9.69
N VAL A 693 6.45 -18.36 -10.50
CA VAL A 693 6.66 -18.34 -11.96
C VAL A 693 6.08 -17.06 -12.59
N LEU A 694 4.95 -16.58 -12.08
CA LEU A 694 4.25 -15.39 -12.57
C LEU A 694 4.64 -14.11 -11.82
N MET A 695 4.99 -14.23 -10.54
CA MET A 695 5.41 -13.16 -9.62
C MET A 695 6.63 -13.61 -8.77
N PRO A 696 7.85 -13.55 -9.32
CA PRO A 696 9.03 -14.16 -8.71
C PRO A 696 9.38 -13.61 -7.32
N GLY A 697 9.35 -14.51 -6.33
CA GLY A 697 9.70 -14.21 -4.95
C GLY A 697 8.55 -13.64 -4.14
N ALA A 698 7.34 -13.53 -4.67
CA ALA A 698 6.19 -13.00 -3.96
C ALA A 698 5.98 -13.71 -2.61
N ASN A 699 5.62 -12.97 -1.57
CA ASN A 699 5.40 -13.53 -0.24
C ASN A 699 4.23 -14.53 -0.25
N THR A 700 4.51 -15.79 0.06
CA THR A 700 3.51 -16.88 0.16
C THR A 700 3.41 -17.43 1.58
N GLN A 701 3.60 -16.59 2.60
CA GLN A 701 3.36 -17.02 3.98
C GLN A 701 1.93 -17.57 4.13
N PRO A 702 1.68 -18.53 5.03
CA PRO A 702 2.60 -19.16 5.98
C PRO A 702 3.50 -20.25 5.39
N LEU A 703 3.46 -20.48 4.07
CA LEU A 703 4.33 -21.48 3.45
C LEU A 703 5.79 -21.06 3.59
N ARG A 704 6.67 -22.04 3.81
CA ARG A 704 8.10 -21.78 4.03
C ARG A 704 8.76 -21.22 2.77
N GLN A 705 9.48 -20.12 2.91
CA GLN A 705 10.21 -19.47 1.83
C GLN A 705 11.64 -19.12 2.23
N GLN A 706 12.54 -19.12 1.25
CA GLN A 706 13.91 -18.61 1.32
C GLN A 706 13.87 -17.09 1.49
N TYR A 707 14.32 -16.61 2.65
CA TYR A 707 14.23 -15.20 3.02
C TYR A 707 15.08 -14.29 2.13
N ASP A 708 16.11 -14.81 1.45
CA ASP A 708 16.99 -14.10 0.52
C ASP A 708 16.36 -13.86 -0.86
N LYS A 709 15.31 -14.61 -1.19
CA LYS A 709 14.57 -14.51 -2.46
C LYS A 709 13.20 -13.88 -2.31
N ARG A 710 12.70 -13.82 -1.08
CA ARG A 710 11.37 -13.30 -0.78
C ARG A 710 11.29 -11.78 -1.00
N ARG A 711 10.24 -11.37 -1.68
CA ARG A 711 9.79 -10.00 -1.89
C ARG A 711 8.45 -9.84 -1.18
N PHE A 712 8.40 -8.96 -0.18
CA PHE A 712 7.22 -8.83 0.66
C PHE A 712 6.02 -8.19 -0.06
N PHE A 713 6.25 -7.08 -0.76
CA PHE A 713 5.17 -6.23 -1.26
C PHE A 713 5.05 -6.21 -2.79
N PHE A 714 6.18 -6.24 -3.50
CA PHE A 714 6.22 -6.00 -4.95
C PHE A 714 7.19 -6.96 -5.65
N SER A 715 6.83 -7.41 -6.86
CA SER A 715 7.64 -8.24 -7.74
C SER A 715 7.38 -7.86 -9.21
N GLY A 716 8.30 -8.21 -10.11
CA GLY A 716 8.03 -8.13 -11.54
C GLY A 716 7.05 -9.19 -12.04
N THR A 717 6.66 -9.07 -13.32
CA THR A 717 5.80 -10.03 -14.03
C THR A 717 6.46 -10.55 -15.32
N PRO A 718 7.22 -11.66 -15.28
CA PRO A 718 7.97 -12.14 -16.45
C PRO A 718 7.12 -12.49 -17.68
N TYR A 719 5.82 -12.73 -17.49
CA TYR A 719 4.88 -13.12 -18.54
C TYR A 719 3.71 -12.15 -18.73
N GLY A 720 3.76 -10.99 -18.06
CA GLY A 720 2.69 -9.99 -18.01
C GLY A 720 1.75 -10.18 -16.83
N ASP A 721 0.84 -9.22 -16.68
CA ASP A 721 -0.22 -9.25 -15.68
C ASP A 721 -1.11 -10.50 -15.83
N PHE A 722 -1.65 -10.99 -14.71
CA PHE A 722 -2.46 -12.20 -14.63
C PHE A 722 -3.56 -12.06 -13.57
N ASP A 723 -4.55 -12.95 -13.63
CA ASP A 723 -5.65 -12.98 -12.66
C ASP A 723 -5.64 -14.26 -11.80
N GLU A 724 -6.17 -14.16 -10.59
CA GLU A 724 -6.57 -15.26 -9.73
C GLU A 724 -8.10 -15.32 -9.73
N VAL A 725 -8.66 -16.15 -10.61
CA VAL A 725 -10.08 -16.10 -10.99
C VAL A 725 -10.93 -17.10 -10.20
N PRO A 726 -12.10 -16.71 -9.67
CA PRO A 726 -13.04 -17.62 -9.02
C PRO A 726 -13.54 -18.72 -9.97
N VAL A 727 -13.61 -19.98 -9.51
CA VAL A 727 -14.31 -21.03 -10.28
C VAL A 727 -15.80 -20.73 -10.46
N GLU A 728 -16.37 -19.92 -9.56
CA GLU A 728 -17.73 -19.42 -9.59
C GLU A 728 -18.06 -18.58 -10.85
N SER A 729 -17.05 -18.01 -11.51
CA SER A 729 -17.23 -17.16 -12.69
C SER A 729 -18.04 -17.83 -13.81
N ALA A 730 -18.75 -17.01 -14.58
CA ALA A 730 -19.50 -17.45 -15.75
C ALA A 730 -18.56 -18.02 -16.84
N SER A 731 -19.09 -18.90 -17.68
CA SER A 731 -18.32 -19.57 -18.75
C SER A 731 -17.68 -18.58 -19.71
N GLU A 732 -18.42 -17.52 -20.05
CA GLU A 732 -18.01 -16.46 -20.97
C GLU A 732 -16.87 -15.62 -20.41
N TYR A 733 -16.79 -15.49 -19.08
CA TYR A 733 -15.72 -14.75 -18.42
C TYR A 733 -14.36 -15.41 -18.64
N PHE A 734 -14.30 -16.75 -18.75
CA PHE A 734 -13.05 -17.46 -19.02
C PHE A 734 -12.50 -17.21 -20.43
N GLU A 735 -13.31 -16.72 -21.38
CA GLU A 735 -12.91 -16.53 -22.78
C GLU A 735 -11.86 -15.43 -22.98
N GLN A 736 -11.66 -14.57 -21.99
CA GLN A 736 -10.60 -13.55 -22.03
C GLN A 736 -9.19 -14.13 -21.84
N TYR A 737 -9.09 -15.35 -21.28
CA TYR A 737 -7.81 -16.00 -21.02
C TYR A 737 -7.41 -16.93 -22.16
N LYS A 738 -6.11 -17.19 -22.28
CA LYS A 738 -5.54 -18.22 -23.15
C LYS A 738 -5.10 -19.45 -22.34
N LEU A 739 -4.75 -19.25 -21.07
CA LEU A 739 -4.25 -20.27 -20.15
C LEU A 739 -4.95 -20.18 -18.80
N LEU A 740 -5.55 -21.28 -18.36
CA LEU A 740 -6.05 -21.47 -16.99
C LEU A 740 -5.17 -22.48 -16.24
N LEU A 741 -4.75 -22.12 -15.03
CA LEU A 741 -3.96 -22.95 -14.13
C LEU A 741 -4.84 -23.41 -12.95
N ASN A 742 -5.31 -24.65 -12.96
CA ASN A 742 -6.09 -25.24 -11.87
C ASN A 742 -5.20 -26.19 -11.05
N LEU A 743 -4.64 -25.72 -9.93
CA LEU A 743 -3.55 -26.43 -9.25
C LEU A 743 -3.74 -26.59 -7.73
N GLY A 744 -4.64 -25.80 -7.12
CA GLY A 744 -4.90 -25.81 -5.69
C GLY A 744 -6.05 -26.73 -5.28
N TRP A 745 -6.55 -26.53 -4.05
CA TRP A 745 -7.76 -27.21 -3.58
C TRP A 745 -8.93 -26.97 -4.54
N ASN A 746 -9.63 -28.03 -4.92
CA ASN A 746 -10.85 -27.96 -5.70
C ASN A 746 -11.72 -29.16 -5.35
N THR A 747 -12.94 -28.91 -4.88
CA THR A 747 -13.98 -29.95 -4.82
C THR A 747 -14.67 -30.01 -6.18
N PHE A 748 -14.52 -31.13 -6.90
CA PHE A 748 -15.10 -31.29 -8.23
C PHE A 748 -16.63 -31.22 -8.20
N GLU A 749 -17.18 -30.32 -9.03
CA GLU A 749 -18.60 -30.26 -9.36
C GLU A 749 -18.77 -30.24 -10.89
N SER A 750 -19.75 -30.99 -11.41
CA SER A 750 -19.95 -31.11 -12.86
C SER A 750 -20.21 -29.77 -13.55
N ALA A 751 -20.95 -28.86 -12.90
CA ALA A 751 -21.24 -27.53 -13.44
C ALA A 751 -19.97 -26.67 -13.60
N ASP A 752 -19.00 -26.82 -12.69
CA ASP A 752 -17.71 -26.14 -12.81
C ASP A 752 -16.88 -26.72 -13.96
N TRP A 753 -16.89 -28.04 -14.11
CA TRP A 753 -16.22 -28.72 -15.22
C TRP A 753 -16.80 -28.33 -16.59
N GLU A 754 -18.12 -28.22 -16.74
CA GLU A 754 -18.75 -27.83 -18.01
C GLU A 754 -18.24 -26.47 -18.52
N LYS A 755 -18.01 -25.51 -17.61
CA LYS A 755 -17.44 -24.21 -17.95
C LYS A 755 -15.98 -24.33 -18.41
N LEU A 756 -15.15 -25.10 -17.69
CA LEU A 756 -13.76 -25.34 -18.05
C LEU A 756 -13.62 -26.11 -19.37
N GLU A 757 -14.48 -27.12 -19.58
CA GLU A 757 -14.55 -27.87 -20.83
C GLU A 757 -14.93 -26.96 -22.01
N ASN A 758 -15.90 -26.06 -21.83
CA ASN A 758 -16.28 -25.09 -22.86
C ASN A 758 -15.11 -24.15 -23.22
N PHE A 759 -14.39 -23.63 -22.22
CA PHE A 759 -13.19 -22.83 -22.41
C PHE A 759 -12.15 -23.56 -23.28
N VAL A 760 -11.83 -24.81 -22.95
CA VAL A 760 -10.87 -25.61 -23.72
C VAL A 760 -11.39 -25.90 -25.13
N ARG A 761 -12.65 -26.30 -25.27
CA ARG A 761 -13.26 -26.58 -26.59
C ARG A 761 -13.19 -25.39 -27.54
N LYS A 762 -13.29 -24.16 -27.00
CA LYS A 762 -13.19 -22.92 -27.76
C LYS A 762 -11.76 -22.52 -28.14
N GLY A 763 -10.73 -23.12 -27.54
CA GLY A 763 -9.33 -22.87 -27.90
C GLY A 763 -8.41 -22.64 -26.71
N GLY A 764 -8.95 -22.55 -25.50
CA GLY A 764 -8.17 -22.35 -24.28
C GLY A 764 -7.24 -23.52 -23.94
N VAL A 765 -6.21 -23.24 -23.16
CA VAL A 765 -5.32 -24.25 -22.57
C VAL A 765 -5.61 -24.36 -21.09
N LEU A 766 -5.95 -25.55 -20.61
CA LEU A 766 -6.13 -25.84 -19.19
C LEU A 766 -4.94 -26.67 -18.71
N LEU A 767 -4.18 -26.18 -17.73
CA LEU A 767 -3.27 -26.99 -16.94
C LEU A 767 -3.98 -27.41 -15.65
N THR A 768 -4.06 -28.71 -15.40
CA THR A 768 -4.69 -29.27 -14.21
C THR A 768 -3.88 -30.44 -13.65
N GLY A 769 -4.12 -30.86 -12.41
CA GLY A 769 -3.61 -32.11 -11.85
C GLY A 769 -4.73 -33.13 -11.64
N ILE A 770 -4.36 -34.37 -11.33
CA ILE A 770 -5.34 -35.42 -10.97
C ILE A 770 -6.19 -35.02 -9.73
N PRO A 771 -5.61 -34.44 -8.64
CA PRO A 771 -6.41 -34.08 -7.46
C PRO A 771 -7.52 -33.06 -7.72
N GLN A 772 -7.45 -32.27 -8.78
CA GLN A 772 -8.49 -31.31 -9.14
C GLN A 772 -9.80 -31.97 -9.59
N PHE A 773 -9.77 -33.27 -9.92
CA PHE A 773 -10.96 -34.08 -10.20
C PHE A 773 -11.51 -34.77 -8.95
N SER A 774 -10.99 -34.47 -7.76
CA SER A 774 -11.46 -35.08 -6.53
C SER A 774 -12.81 -34.55 -6.09
N THR A 775 -13.68 -35.44 -5.61
CA THR A 775 -15.01 -35.08 -5.07
C THR A 775 -14.98 -34.80 -3.57
N HIS A 776 -13.80 -34.77 -2.94
CA HIS A 776 -13.67 -34.60 -1.51
C HIS A 776 -14.08 -33.22 -1.04
N VAL A 777 -14.79 -33.18 0.09
CA VAL A 777 -15.06 -31.97 0.89
C VAL A 777 -14.25 -31.97 2.19
N LYS A 778 -13.82 -33.15 2.65
CA LYS A 778 -13.00 -33.34 3.85
C LYS A 778 -11.52 -33.44 3.50
N ARG A 779 -10.66 -33.08 4.46
CA ARG A 779 -9.20 -33.05 4.32
C ARG A 779 -8.49 -34.28 4.88
N ASP A 780 -9.22 -35.24 5.43
CA ASP A 780 -8.68 -36.45 6.08
C ASP A 780 -7.82 -37.31 5.15
N PHE A 781 -8.17 -37.39 3.87
CA PHE A 781 -7.37 -38.10 2.86
C PHE A 781 -5.96 -37.51 2.65
N LEU A 782 -5.69 -36.26 3.05
CA LEU A 782 -4.37 -35.63 2.93
C LEU A 782 -3.32 -36.27 3.85
N ARG A 783 -3.72 -37.13 4.80
CA ARG A 783 -2.82 -37.79 5.74
C ARG A 783 -1.93 -38.84 5.07
N ASP A 784 -2.46 -39.58 4.09
CA ASP A 784 -1.76 -40.69 3.43
C ASP A 784 -1.98 -40.76 1.90
N PHE A 785 -2.95 -39.98 1.37
CA PHE A 785 -3.40 -40.02 -0.02
C PHE A 785 -3.94 -41.38 -0.48
N ASP A 786 -4.29 -42.29 0.43
CA ASP A 786 -4.74 -43.63 0.05
C ASP A 786 -6.17 -43.64 -0.50
N ASP A 787 -7.04 -42.72 -0.04
CA ASP A 787 -8.42 -42.54 -0.50
C ASP A 787 -8.58 -41.28 -1.38
N LEU A 788 -7.93 -41.24 -2.55
CA LEU A 788 -8.19 -40.17 -3.53
C LEU A 788 -9.44 -40.50 -4.36
N ALA A 789 -10.61 -40.11 -3.85
CA ALA A 789 -11.88 -40.25 -4.55
C ALA A 789 -11.95 -39.29 -5.75
N LEU A 790 -12.03 -39.84 -6.95
CA LEU A 790 -12.07 -39.09 -8.21
C LEU A 790 -13.45 -39.18 -8.88
N TRP A 791 -13.85 -38.10 -9.55
CA TRP A 791 -15.02 -38.08 -10.41
C TRP A 791 -15.01 -39.24 -11.41
N ASN A 792 -16.19 -39.82 -11.64
CA ASN A 792 -16.40 -40.96 -12.55
C ASN A 792 -15.46 -42.15 -12.26
N HIS A 793 -15.13 -42.37 -10.99
CA HIS A 793 -14.19 -43.40 -10.53
C HIS A 793 -12.83 -43.34 -11.25
N GLY A 794 -12.37 -42.14 -11.62
CA GLY A 794 -11.11 -41.92 -12.31
C GLY A 794 -11.14 -42.19 -13.82
N ASP A 795 -12.31 -42.49 -14.43
CA ASP A 795 -12.43 -42.50 -15.89
C ASP A 795 -12.54 -41.06 -16.42
N LEU A 796 -11.37 -40.51 -16.74
CA LEU A 796 -11.18 -39.18 -17.32
C LEU A 796 -10.98 -39.26 -18.84
N ALA A 797 -11.37 -40.34 -19.52
CA ALA A 797 -11.09 -40.51 -20.94
C ALA A 797 -11.70 -39.38 -21.80
N ALA A 798 -12.91 -38.93 -21.46
CA ALA A 798 -13.56 -37.82 -22.16
C ALA A 798 -12.95 -36.45 -21.80
N ALA A 799 -12.53 -36.27 -20.55
CA ALA A 799 -12.06 -35.00 -20.01
C ALA A 799 -10.58 -34.72 -20.31
N ALA A 800 -9.73 -35.73 -20.15
CA ALA A 800 -8.28 -35.62 -20.19
C ALA A 800 -7.59 -36.75 -20.99
N GLY A 801 -8.36 -37.67 -21.59
CA GLY A 801 -7.82 -38.69 -22.49
C GLY A 801 -7.08 -39.86 -21.81
N PHE A 802 -7.38 -40.17 -20.54
CA PHE A 802 -6.83 -41.34 -19.84
C PHE A 802 -7.74 -41.79 -18.68
N ARG A 803 -7.47 -42.97 -18.11
CA ARG A 803 -8.14 -43.50 -16.92
C ARG A 803 -7.16 -43.72 -15.79
N VAL A 804 -7.52 -43.29 -14.58
CA VAL A 804 -6.72 -43.48 -13.38
C VAL A 804 -7.01 -44.86 -12.77
N LYS A 805 -5.97 -45.63 -12.46
CA LYS A 805 -6.07 -46.98 -11.87
C LYS A 805 -5.72 -47.02 -10.38
N GLY A 806 -5.14 -45.95 -9.85
CA GLY A 806 -4.69 -45.83 -8.47
C GLY A 806 -3.29 -45.23 -8.36
N ARG A 807 -2.70 -45.33 -7.17
CA ARG A 807 -1.31 -44.94 -6.91
C ARG A 807 -0.34 -45.81 -7.71
N GLY A 808 0.60 -45.18 -8.39
CA GLY A 808 1.61 -45.82 -9.24
C GLY A 808 3.00 -45.80 -8.61
N ALA A 809 4.03 -45.68 -9.45
CA ALA A 809 5.42 -45.69 -9.02
C ALA A 809 5.82 -44.42 -8.25
N LYS A 810 6.92 -44.52 -7.50
CA LYS A 810 7.58 -43.35 -6.89
C LYS A 810 8.25 -42.51 -7.97
N PHE A 811 8.15 -41.19 -7.87
CA PHE A 811 8.85 -40.27 -8.77
C PHE A 811 10.36 -40.28 -8.49
N SER A 812 11.19 -40.37 -9.54
CA SER A 812 12.65 -40.44 -9.39
C SER A 812 13.31 -39.11 -9.03
N GLY A 813 12.57 -38.00 -9.14
CA GLY A 813 13.13 -36.65 -9.03
C GLY A 813 13.74 -36.11 -10.34
N GLN A 814 13.72 -36.89 -11.42
CA GLN A 814 14.24 -36.50 -12.73
C GLN A 814 13.24 -36.82 -13.85
N TRP A 815 13.13 -35.92 -14.83
CA TRP A 815 12.21 -36.10 -15.96
C TRP A 815 12.89 -35.94 -17.31
N ASN A 816 12.33 -36.62 -18.30
CA ASN A 816 12.57 -36.40 -19.71
C ASN A 816 11.32 -35.79 -20.35
N CYS A 817 11.51 -35.01 -21.40
CA CYS A 817 10.41 -34.39 -22.12
C CYS A 817 10.61 -34.49 -23.63
N LYS A 818 9.50 -34.58 -24.36
CA LYS A 818 9.51 -34.55 -25.83
C LYS A 818 9.78 -33.15 -26.38
N GLU A 819 9.39 -32.12 -25.63
CA GLU A 819 9.52 -30.72 -26.03
C GLU A 819 10.53 -29.99 -25.14
N LYS A 820 11.49 -29.28 -25.76
CA LYS A 820 12.57 -28.60 -25.04
C LYS A 820 12.06 -27.52 -24.08
N ALA A 821 10.89 -26.94 -24.33
CA ALA A 821 10.30 -25.89 -23.49
C ALA A 821 10.14 -26.33 -22.04
N PHE A 822 9.80 -27.61 -21.78
CA PHE A 822 9.62 -28.17 -20.44
C PHE A 822 10.93 -28.51 -19.69
N LYS A 823 12.10 -28.12 -20.24
CA LYS A 823 13.40 -28.28 -19.56
C LYS A 823 13.83 -27.04 -18.76
N LEU A 824 13.25 -25.88 -19.06
CA LEU A 824 13.62 -24.64 -18.38
C LEU A 824 12.94 -24.58 -17.03
N VAL A 825 13.73 -24.70 -15.96
CA VAL A 825 13.22 -24.67 -14.58
C VAL A 825 13.40 -23.25 -14.04
N PRO A 826 12.32 -22.51 -13.76
CA PRO A 826 12.43 -21.23 -13.08
C PRO A 826 12.93 -21.46 -11.65
N GLU A 827 13.65 -20.47 -11.12
CA GLU A 827 14.04 -20.46 -9.72
C GLU A 827 12.83 -20.11 -8.84
N LEU A 828 12.60 -20.92 -7.81
CA LEU A 828 11.54 -20.73 -6.83
C LEU A 828 12.12 -20.19 -5.52
N SER A 829 11.30 -19.43 -4.80
CA SER A 829 11.57 -18.94 -3.45
C SER A 829 11.13 -19.92 -2.37
N SER A 830 10.46 -21.03 -2.71
CA SER A 830 10.04 -22.05 -1.74
C SER A 830 11.23 -22.62 -0.96
N ALA A 831 11.03 -22.88 0.33
CA ALA A 831 11.95 -23.63 1.16
C ALA A 831 11.37 -25.03 1.46
N PRO A 832 12.21 -26.05 1.68
CA PRO A 832 11.75 -27.40 2.01
C PRO A 832 10.80 -27.44 3.22
N SER A 833 9.94 -28.45 3.29
CA SER A 833 9.09 -28.71 4.46
C SER A 833 9.91 -28.92 5.74
N CYS A 834 9.34 -28.60 6.91
CA CYS A 834 10.04 -28.81 8.20
C CYS A 834 9.90 -30.25 8.69
N ASP A 835 8.81 -30.92 8.35
CA ASP A 835 8.57 -32.32 8.64
C ASP A 835 8.47 -33.13 7.32
N ILE A 836 9.14 -34.29 7.30
CA ILE A 836 9.06 -35.26 6.20
C ILE A 836 7.65 -35.85 6.02
N ASN A 837 6.76 -35.68 7.00
CA ASN A 837 5.37 -36.14 6.94
C ASN A 837 4.39 -35.07 6.41
N GLU A 838 4.85 -33.85 6.08
CA GLU A 838 4.00 -32.85 5.42
C GLU A 838 3.64 -33.27 3.99
N ASP A 839 4.60 -33.89 3.30
CA ASP A 839 4.52 -34.42 1.95
C ASP A 839 4.97 -35.89 2.00
N ASP A 840 4.35 -36.76 1.21
CA ASP A 840 4.77 -38.16 1.17
C ASP A 840 6.05 -38.34 0.32
N GLU A 841 6.40 -39.59 0.01
CA GLU A 841 7.59 -39.86 -0.80
C GLU A 841 7.50 -39.38 -2.27
N GLY A 842 6.34 -38.90 -2.72
CA GLY A 842 6.03 -38.43 -4.07
C GLY A 842 5.74 -39.56 -5.05
N PHE A 843 4.46 -39.77 -5.37
CA PHE A 843 4.00 -40.83 -6.27
C PHE A 843 3.34 -40.29 -7.54
N VAL A 844 3.50 -41.00 -8.64
CA VAL A 844 2.74 -40.77 -9.87
C VAL A 844 1.51 -41.67 -9.88
N ALA A 845 0.45 -41.28 -10.58
CA ALA A 845 -0.72 -42.13 -10.76
C ALA A 845 -0.44 -43.23 -11.80
N ALA A 846 -0.91 -44.45 -11.53
CA ALA A 846 -0.99 -45.47 -12.55
C ALA A 846 -2.14 -45.10 -13.51
N ILE A 847 -1.84 -44.88 -14.78
CA ILE A 847 -2.84 -44.46 -15.78
C ILE A 847 -2.88 -45.37 -17.00
N GLU A 848 -4.08 -45.49 -17.59
CA GLU A 848 -4.32 -46.12 -18.88
C GLU A 848 -4.66 -45.02 -19.90
N LEU A 849 -3.81 -44.82 -20.91
CA LEU A 849 -4.03 -43.80 -21.94
C LEU A 849 -5.26 -44.15 -22.80
N ALA A 850 -6.09 -43.14 -23.05
CA ALA A 850 -7.31 -43.19 -23.85
C ALA A 850 -7.39 -41.98 -24.80
N GLY A 851 -6.30 -41.74 -25.55
CA GLY A 851 -6.19 -40.65 -26.52
C GLY A 851 -5.26 -39.50 -26.11
N ALA A 852 -4.84 -39.44 -24.84
CA ALA A 852 -3.84 -38.47 -24.40
C ALA A 852 -2.42 -38.83 -24.87
N GLU A 853 -1.61 -37.80 -25.11
CA GLU A 853 -0.20 -37.89 -25.48
C GLU A 853 0.70 -37.61 -24.28
N VAL A 854 1.61 -38.52 -23.96
CA VAL A 854 2.66 -38.26 -22.95
C VAL A 854 3.65 -37.22 -23.50
N VAL A 855 3.85 -36.12 -22.78
CA VAL A 855 4.79 -35.04 -23.14
C VAL A 855 5.99 -34.95 -22.20
N VAL A 856 5.80 -35.31 -20.92
CA VAL A 856 6.86 -35.44 -19.91
C VAL A 856 6.70 -36.78 -19.21
N TYR A 857 7.82 -37.46 -18.96
CA TYR A 857 7.87 -38.78 -18.33
C TYR A 857 9.05 -38.90 -17.38
N ASP A 858 8.92 -39.78 -16.38
CA ASP A 858 9.96 -40.06 -15.40
C ASP A 858 11.19 -40.68 -16.07
N SER A 859 12.39 -40.26 -15.66
CA SER A 859 13.62 -40.70 -16.31
C SER A 859 13.98 -42.15 -16.00
N SER A 860 13.48 -42.70 -14.89
CA SER A 860 13.82 -44.04 -14.41
C SER A 860 12.74 -45.08 -14.75
N SER A 861 11.46 -44.76 -14.52
CA SER A 861 10.35 -45.68 -14.69
C SER A 861 9.65 -45.52 -16.05
N ALA A 862 9.92 -44.43 -16.76
CA ALA A 862 9.21 -44.01 -17.97
C ALA A 862 7.70 -43.74 -17.76
N GLU A 863 7.24 -43.66 -16.50
CA GLU A 863 5.86 -43.33 -16.18
C GLU A 863 5.51 -41.90 -16.64
N PRO A 864 4.30 -41.66 -17.15
CA PRO A 864 3.85 -40.32 -17.51
C PRO A 864 3.86 -39.37 -16.30
N LEU A 865 4.38 -38.15 -16.51
CA LEU A 865 4.34 -37.05 -15.53
C LEU A 865 3.47 -35.88 -15.99
N LEU A 866 3.40 -35.68 -17.30
CA LEU A 866 2.50 -34.72 -17.94
C LEU A 866 1.98 -35.37 -19.22
N VAL A 867 0.66 -35.36 -19.36
CA VAL A 867 -0.02 -35.72 -20.61
C VAL A 867 -0.74 -34.51 -21.18
N ARG A 868 -1.00 -34.51 -22.48
CA ARG A 868 -1.89 -33.55 -23.12
C ARG A 868 -2.98 -34.26 -23.91
N TYR A 869 -4.16 -33.68 -23.93
CA TYR A 869 -5.30 -34.18 -24.68
C TYR A 869 -5.96 -33.05 -25.45
N LYS A 870 -6.22 -33.28 -26.74
CA LYS A 870 -6.86 -32.30 -27.60
C LYS A 870 -8.37 -32.38 -27.40
N LEU A 871 -8.97 -31.29 -26.96
CA LEU A 871 -10.41 -31.20 -26.72
C LEU A 871 -10.98 -30.00 -27.46
N GLY A 872 -11.70 -30.27 -28.56
CA GLY A 872 -12.13 -29.21 -29.49
C GLY A 872 -10.92 -28.51 -30.13
N LYS A 873 -10.84 -27.17 -29.99
CA LYS A 873 -9.75 -26.36 -30.53
C LYS A 873 -8.56 -26.21 -29.57
N GLY A 874 -8.77 -26.45 -28.27
CA GLY A 874 -7.76 -26.25 -27.23
C GLY A 874 -7.17 -27.56 -26.71
N TRP A 875 -6.51 -27.45 -25.55
CA TRP A 875 -5.76 -28.54 -24.94
C TRP A 875 -5.98 -28.62 -23.43
N VAL A 876 -6.13 -29.85 -22.93
CA VAL A 876 -6.02 -30.17 -21.51
C VAL A 876 -4.64 -30.76 -21.26
N TYR A 877 -3.83 -30.09 -20.45
CA TYR A 877 -2.58 -30.61 -19.91
C TYR A 877 -2.83 -31.12 -18.51
N THR A 878 -2.49 -32.37 -18.23
CA THR A 878 -2.72 -32.98 -16.91
C THR A 878 -1.43 -33.50 -16.29
N LEU A 879 -1.09 -32.97 -15.12
CA LEU A 879 -0.03 -33.48 -14.26
C LEU A 879 -0.53 -34.78 -13.61
N THR A 880 0.14 -35.88 -13.90
CA THR A 880 -0.32 -37.23 -13.55
C THR A 880 0.23 -37.67 -12.19
N PHE A 881 0.29 -36.75 -11.24
CA PHE A 881 0.79 -36.99 -9.89
C PHE A 881 -0.33 -37.58 -9.01
N TRP A 882 0.02 -38.51 -8.13
CA TRP A 882 -0.84 -38.94 -7.03
C TRP A 882 -0.63 -38.02 -5.81
N ALA A 883 -0.58 -36.71 -6.06
CA ALA A 883 -0.28 -35.63 -5.13
C ALA A 883 -0.69 -34.31 -5.76
N TYR A 884 -0.86 -33.23 -4.98
CA TYR A 884 -1.08 -31.91 -5.59
C TYR A 884 0.21 -31.39 -6.27
N PRO A 885 0.08 -30.57 -7.33
CA PRO A 885 1.23 -29.98 -8.03
C PRO A 885 2.22 -29.21 -7.17
N GLY A 886 1.78 -28.71 -6.01
CA GLY A 886 2.61 -28.02 -5.01
C GLY A 886 3.48 -28.92 -4.13
N HIS A 887 3.38 -30.24 -4.22
CA HIS A 887 4.19 -31.17 -3.44
C HIS A 887 5.70 -31.00 -3.73
N GLU A 888 6.56 -30.99 -2.70
CA GLU A 888 7.98 -30.58 -2.78
C GLU A 888 8.77 -31.29 -3.90
N LYS A 889 8.60 -32.63 -4.01
CA LYS A 889 9.21 -33.43 -5.09
C LYS A 889 8.81 -33.01 -6.51
N PHE A 890 7.60 -32.52 -6.69
CA PHE A 890 7.03 -32.19 -8.00
C PHE A 890 7.14 -30.71 -8.36
N GLN A 891 7.31 -29.81 -7.38
CA GLN A 891 7.31 -28.35 -7.58
C GLN A 891 8.20 -27.89 -8.75
N ARG A 892 9.43 -28.42 -8.86
CA ARG A 892 10.37 -28.04 -9.93
C ARG A 892 9.84 -28.38 -11.33
N LEU A 893 9.20 -29.54 -11.47
CA LEU A 893 8.58 -29.93 -12.73
C LEU A 893 7.32 -29.10 -12.98
N SER A 894 6.43 -28.95 -12.00
CA SER A 894 5.24 -28.12 -12.09
C SER A 894 5.57 -26.71 -12.55
N ALA A 895 6.60 -26.08 -11.96
CA ALA A 895 7.04 -24.75 -12.30
C ALA A 895 7.62 -24.65 -13.72
N ALA A 896 8.38 -25.66 -14.18
CA ALA A 896 8.87 -25.72 -15.55
C ALA A 896 7.72 -25.82 -16.58
N VAL A 897 6.67 -26.57 -16.25
CA VAL A 897 5.46 -26.70 -17.08
C VAL A 897 4.71 -25.37 -17.13
N ILE A 898 4.48 -24.73 -15.99
CA ILE A 898 3.82 -23.42 -15.91
C ILE A 898 4.62 -22.38 -16.70
N ALA A 899 5.95 -22.32 -16.55
CA ALA A 899 6.80 -21.37 -17.27
C ALA A 899 6.71 -21.55 -18.79
N ALA A 900 6.70 -22.80 -19.26
CA ALA A 900 6.56 -23.12 -20.69
C ALA A 900 5.19 -22.69 -21.24
N LEU A 901 4.11 -22.99 -20.52
CA LEU A 901 2.75 -22.62 -20.94
C LEU A 901 2.50 -21.12 -20.83
N ALA A 902 2.94 -20.47 -19.75
CA ALA A 902 2.85 -19.03 -19.56
C ALA A 902 3.61 -18.27 -20.65
N LYS A 903 4.83 -18.73 -21.01
CA LYS A 903 5.59 -18.18 -22.14
C LYS A 903 4.85 -18.31 -23.46
N ALA A 904 4.11 -19.41 -23.68
CA ALA A 904 3.30 -19.59 -24.89
C ALA A 904 2.02 -18.76 -24.88
N ALA A 905 1.48 -18.45 -23.70
CA ALA A 905 0.26 -17.67 -23.53
C ALA A 905 0.48 -16.14 -23.49
N ARG A 906 1.72 -15.67 -23.28
CA ARG A 906 2.06 -14.24 -23.19
C ARG A 906 1.52 -13.45 -24.40
N PRO A 907 1.16 -12.17 -24.23
CA PRO A 907 0.70 -11.33 -25.33
C PRO A 907 1.78 -11.09 -26.39
N GLU A 908 1.37 -10.60 -27.56
CA GLU A 908 2.29 -10.29 -28.68
C GLU A 908 3.21 -9.12 -28.37
N TYR A 909 2.71 -8.13 -27.61
CA TYR A 909 3.50 -7.06 -27.02
C TYR A 909 3.90 -7.47 -25.61
N TYR A 910 5.19 -7.65 -25.36
CA TYR A 910 5.68 -8.11 -24.05
C TYR A 910 7.07 -7.58 -23.74
N LEU A 911 7.50 -7.79 -22.50
CA LEU A 911 8.78 -7.34 -21.99
C LEU A 911 9.64 -8.54 -21.55
N GLU A 912 10.92 -8.55 -21.92
CA GLU A 912 11.92 -9.44 -21.34
C GLU A 912 12.79 -8.65 -20.36
N ASP A 913 12.68 -9.03 -19.09
CA ASP A 913 13.41 -8.43 -17.97
C ASP A 913 14.28 -9.48 -17.29
N PRO A 914 15.62 -9.45 -17.48
CA PRO A 914 16.54 -10.35 -16.80
C PRO A 914 16.53 -10.20 -15.26
N SER A 915 16.17 -9.02 -14.74
CA SER A 915 16.16 -8.75 -13.30
C SER A 915 14.95 -9.35 -12.59
N LYS A 916 13.83 -9.53 -13.32
CA LYS A 916 12.51 -9.92 -12.81
C LYS A 916 11.93 -8.93 -11.79
N GLU A 917 12.30 -7.65 -11.93
CA GLU A 917 11.90 -6.55 -11.06
C GLU A 917 11.00 -5.55 -11.80
N LEU A 918 10.62 -5.82 -13.05
CA LEU A 918 9.68 -5.02 -13.81
C LEU A 918 8.28 -5.61 -13.82
N PHE A 919 7.33 -4.87 -13.26
CA PHE A 919 5.90 -5.12 -13.39
C PHE A 919 5.39 -4.39 -14.64
N TRP A 920 4.54 -5.06 -15.43
CA TRP A 920 3.91 -4.42 -16.58
C TRP A 920 2.51 -4.94 -16.89
N THR A 921 1.68 -4.03 -17.41
CA THR A 921 0.34 -4.32 -17.94
C THR A 921 0.25 -3.90 -19.41
N LEU A 922 -0.59 -4.61 -20.17
CA LEU A 922 -0.88 -4.29 -21.57
C LEU A 922 -2.34 -3.85 -21.69
N TRP A 923 -2.56 -2.66 -22.22
CA TRP A 923 -3.88 -2.08 -22.45
C TRP A 923 -4.13 -1.94 -23.95
N GLN A 924 -5.20 -2.58 -24.41
CA GLN A 924 -5.57 -2.61 -25.82
C GLN A 924 -6.63 -1.55 -26.12
N GLN A 925 -6.28 -0.63 -27.00
CA GLN A 925 -7.06 0.59 -27.26
C GLN A 925 -8.11 0.40 -28.36
N THR A 926 -7.80 -0.46 -29.34
CA THR A 926 -8.68 -0.77 -30.47
C THR A 926 -8.93 -2.27 -30.55
N SER A 927 -10.12 -2.66 -31.02
CA SER A 927 -10.52 -4.07 -31.14
C SER A 927 -9.73 -4.85 -32.20
N ASP A 928 -9.06 -4.16 -33.12
CA ASP A 928 -8.18 -4.73 -34.14
C ASP A 928 -6.71 -4.90 -33.68
N ASN A 929 -6.41 -4.55 -32.43
CA ASN A 929 -5.05 -4.56 -31.85
C ASN A 929 -4.06 -3.58 -32.48
N ALA A 930 -4.51 -2.64 -33.33
CA ALA A 930 -3.64 -1.67 -34.00
C ALA A 930 -3.01 -0.65 -33.05
N GLN A 931 -3.59 -0.44 -31.87
CA GLN A 931 -3.05 0.42 -30.83
C GLN A 931 -3.02 -0.30 -29.48
N ALA A 932 -1.85 -0.28 -28.86
CA ALA A 932 -1.61 -0.87 -27.54
C ALA A 932 -0.78 0.08 -26.68
N LEU A 933 -1.00 0.02 -25.37
CA LEU A 933 -0.26 0.77 -24.36
C LEU A 933 0.33 -0.22 -23.35
N LEU A 934 1.65 -0.26 -23.29
CA LEU A 934 2.38 -0.99 -22.26
C LEU A 934 2.71 -0.02 -21.13
N MET A 935 2.27 -0.33 -19.91
CA MET A 935 2.58 0.45 -18.70
C MET A 935 3.57 -0.35 -17.85
N ILE A 936 4.68 0.25 -17.43
CA ILE A 936 5.80 -0.46 -16.80
C ILE A 936 6.25 0.25 -15.52
N LEU A 937 6.52 -0.52 -14.46
CA LEU A 937 7.06 -0.06 -13.19
C LEU A 937 8.31 -0.83 -12.80
N ASN A 938 9.32 -0.11 -12.31
CA ASN A 938 10.42 -0.70 -11.58
C ASN A 938 10.01 -0.96 -10.13
N THR A 939 9.84 -2.23 -9.76
CA THR A 939 9.40 -2.68 -8.44
C THR A 939 10.51 -2.71 -7.39
N ASP A 940 11.75 -2.40 -7.78
CA ASP A 940 12.88 -2.27 -6.87
C ASP A 940 12.86 -0.92 -6.13
N TRP A 941 12.13 -0.84 -5.02
CA TRP A 941 12.06 0.33 -4.15
C TRP A 941 13.28 0.50 -3.22
N THR A 942 14.24 -0.43 -3.24
CA THR A 942 15.33 -0.47 -2.24
C THR A 942 16.41 0.59 -2.45
N SER A 943 16.38 1.29 -3.58
CA SER A 943 17.33 2.35 -3.90
C SER A 943 16.66 3.39 -4.79
N LYS A 944 16.70 4.65 -4.37
CA LYS A 944 16.11 5.76 -5.13
C LYS A 944 16.75 5.89 -6.51
N ASN A 945 15.93 6.09 -7.54
CA ASN A 945 16.38 6.31 -8.94
C ASN A 945 17.17 5.15 -9.57
N ASN A 946 17.15 3.93 -9.01
CA ASN A 946 17.77 2.80 -9.70
C ASN A 946 17.04 2.49 -11.01
N THR A 947 17.76 1.90 -11.96
CA THR A 947 17.24 1.64 -13.33
C THR A 947 17.36 0.16 -13.67
N LYS A 948 16.34 -0.39 -14.33
CA LYS A 948 16.38 -1.74 -14.93
C LYS A 948 16.37 -1.65 -16.44
N LYS A 949 17.16 -2.52 -17.06
CA LYS A 949 17.19 -2.70 -18.51
C LYS A 949 16.26 -3.83 -18.90
N ALA A 950 15.52 -3.63 -19.97
CA ALA A 950 14.64 -4.65 -20.54
C ALA A 950 14.60 -4.56 -22.06
N VAL A 951 14.12 -5.62 -22.68
CA VAL A 951 13.83 -5.64 -24.12
C VAL A 951 12.32 -5.71 -24.31
N VAL A 952 11.77 -4.69 -24.97
CA VAL A 952 10.37 -4.66 -25.38
C VAL A 952 10.25 -5.37 -26.72
N HIS A 953 9.29 -6.28 -26.83
CA HIS A 953 8.99 -7.03 -28.03
C HIS A 953 7.62 -6.60 -28.58
N ALA A 954 7.58 -6.34 -29.88
CA ALA A 954 6.38 -6.18 -30.70
C ALA A 954 6.36 -7.32 -31.74
N PRO A 955 5.26 -7.55 -32.49
CA PRO A 955 5.10 -8.73 -33.34
C PRO A 955 6.28 -9.04 -34.28
N ASP A 956 6.86 -8.01 -34.90
CA ASP A 956 7.93 -8.18 -35.90
C ASP A 956 9.28 -7.55 -35.53
N TRP A 957 9.42 -6.95 -34.33
CA TRP A 957 10.64 -6.21 -33.95
C TRP A 957 10.75 -6.03 -32.43
N SER A 958 11.92 -5.60 -31.96
CA SER A 958 12.20 -5.38 -30.53
C SER A 958 13.17 -4.22 -30.31
N PHE A 959 13.17 -3.65 -29.12
CA PHE A 959 14.07 -2.56 -28.74
C PHE A 959 14.38 -2.57 -27.24
N GLU A 960 15.54 -2.00 -26.86
CA GLU A 960 15.94 -1.86 -25.46
C GLU A 960 15.26 -0.69 -24.78
N LEU A 961 14.88 -0.85 -23.51
CA LEU A 961 14.27 0.16 -22.67
C LEU A 961 14.94 0.19 -21.30
N GLU A 962 15.00 1.39 -20.72
CA GLU A 962 15.44 1.62 -19.35
C GLU A 962 14.27 2.17 -18.52
N VAL A 963 13.99 1.52 -17.38
CA VAL A 963 12.88 1.90 -16.49
C VAL A 963 13.45 2.30 -15.13
N THR A 964 13.13 3.51 -14.69
CA THR A 964 13.69 4.11 -13.47
C THR A 964 12.69 4.00 -12.32
N GLU A 965 13.18 3.76 -11.10
CA GLU A 965 12.37 3.78 -9.88
C GLU A 965 11.65 5.12 -9.70
N ARG A 966 10.41 5.08 -9.19
CA ARG A 966 9.48 6.23 -9.08
C ARG A 966 9.16 6.96 -10.39
N LYS A 967 9.36 6.31 -11.54
CA LYS A 967 8.98 6.85 -12.84
C LYS A 967 8.30 5.78 -13.68
N ALA A 968 6.98 5.75 -13.65
CA ALA A 968 6.18 4.90 -14.52
C ALA A 968 6.52 5.19 -15.99
N CYS A 969 6.75 4.13 -16.75
CA CYS A 969 7.10 4.22 -18.15
C CYS A 969 5.90 3.78 -19.00
N PHE A 970 5.56 4.59 -19.99
CA PHE A 970 4.48 4.32 -20.93
C PHE A 970 5.06 4.10 -22.32
N VAL A 971 4.72 2.98 -22.95
CA VAL A 971 5.09 2.68 -24.34
C VAL A 971 3.80 2.52 -25.13
N ARG A 972 3.46 3.52 -25.92
CA ARG A 972 2.32 3.46 -26.84
C ARG A 972 2.80 2.96 -28.21
N PHE A 973 2.21 1.88 -28.69
CA PHE A 973 2.41 1.39 -30.04
C PHE A 973 1.42 2.06 -30.98
N TYR A 974 1.94 2.67 -32.04
CA TYR A 974 1.15 3.34 -33.06
C TYR A 974 1.79 3.09 -34.43
N GLN A 975 1.06 2.43 -35.32
CA GLN A 975 1.57 1.98 -36.61
C GLN A 975 2.83 1.12 -36.45
N ASP A 976 3.96 1.51 -37.06
CA ASP A 976 5.25 0.82 -36.99
C ASP A 976 6.24 1.47 -36.00
N LYS A 977 5.73 2.32 -35.08
CA LYS A 977 6.53 3.06 -34.10
C LYS A 977 6.11 2.75 -32.66
N ALA A 978 7.05 2.90 -31.73
CA ALA A 978 6.81 2.91 -30.30
C ALA A 978 7.10 4.29 -29.73
N LEU A 979 6.16 4.86 -28.97
CA LEU A 979 6.23 6.17 -28.35
C LEU A 979 6.44 5.99 -26.85
N VAL A 980 7.62 6.34 -26.36
CA VAL A 980 7.99 6.20 -24.95
C VAL A 980 7.83 7.54 -24.24
N SER A 981 7.06 7.56 -23.15
CA SER A 981 6.88 8.73 -22.29
C SER A 981 6.90 8.37 -20.81
N ASP A 982 7.02 9.40 -19.97
CA ASP A 982 6.89 9.34 -18.51
C ASP A 982 5.55 9.97 -18.06
N PRO A 983 5.23 10.03 -16.75
CA PRO A 983 3.95 10.54 -16.26
C PRO A 983 3.70 12.03 -16.50
N SER A 984 4.68 12.79 -17.01
CA SER A 984 4.48 14.20 -17.36
C SER A 984 3.78 14.41 -18.70
N LEU A 985 3.69 13.36 -19.52
CA LEU A 985 3.19 13.43 -20.90
C LEU A 985 2.19 12.31 -21.18
N HIS A 986 0.93 12.70 -21.32
CA HIS A 986 -0.12 11.84 -21.85
C HIS A 986 -0.14 11.93 -23.38
N ILE A 987 -0.07 10.78 -24.06
CA ILE A 987 -0.28 10.70 -25.51
C ILE A 987 -1.65 10.06 -25.73
N ALA A 988 -2.59 10.83 -26.25
CA ALA A 988 -3.93 10.40 -26.61
C ALA A 988 -4.03 10.13 -28.13
N CYS A 989 -5.04 9.37 -28.51
CA CYS A 989 -5.47 9.22 -29.90
C CYS A 989 -6.85 9.85 -30.04
N ASP A 990 -7.02 10.75 -31.00
CA ASP A 990 -8.32 11.32 -31.34
C ASP A 990 -9.15 10.31 -32.16
N SER A 991 -10.44 10.59 -32.29
CA SER A 991 -11.44 9.83 -33.03
C SER A 991 -11.11 9.62 -34.51
N ASP A 992 -10.34 10.52 -35.12
CA ASP A 992 -9.84 10.40 -36.50
C ASP A 992 -8.53 9.59 -36.62
N GLY A 993 -8.00 9.12 -35.50
CA GLY A 993 -6.74 8.37 -35.43
C GLY A 993 -5.49 9.24 -35.29
N SER A 994 -5.61 10.57 -35.24
CA SER A 994 -4.48 11.48 -35.01
C SER A 994 -4.01 11.44 -33.55
N LEU A 995 -2.73 11.73 -33.32
CA LEU A 995 -2.15 11.73 -32.00
C LEU A 995 -2.13 13.14 -31.41
N ILE A 996 -2.47 13.25 -30.13
CA ILE A 996 -2.40 14.48 -29.36
C ILE A 996 -1.50 14.25 -28.15
N ALA A 997 -0.55 15.15 -27.96
CA ALA A 997 0.29 15.21 -26.79
C ALA A 997 -0.36 16.17 -25.78
N CYS A 998 -0.62 15.69 -24.57
CA CYS A 998 -1.19 16.48 -23.47
C CYS A 998 -0.21 16.50 -22.30
N GLY A 999 0.09 17.69 -21.78
CA GLY A 999 1.08 17.83 -20.72
C GLY A 999 1.23 19.27 -20.24
N SER A 1000 2.30 19.51 -19.50
CA SER A 1000 2.66 20.86 -19.07
C SER A 1000 4.17 21.10 -19.06
N GLY A 1001 4.58 22.37 -19.06
CA GLY A 1001 5.98 22.75 -19.13
C GLY A 1001 6.68 22.22 -20.38
N LYS A 1002 7.92 21.73 -20.21
CA LYS A 1002 8.72 21.13 -21.27
C LYS A 1002 8.91 19.65 -20.98
N THR A 1003 8.57 18.82 -21.95
CA THR A 1003 8.70 17.37 -21.84
C THR A 1003 9.14 16.77 -23.18
N VAL A 1004 9.50 15.49 -23.17
CA VAL A 1004 10.03 14.77 -24.32
C VAL A 1004 9.36 13.42 -24.46
N CYS A 1005 9.04 13.06 -25.70
CA CYS A 1005 8.71 11.69 -26.07
C CYS A 1005 9.85 11.11 -26.88
N THR A 1006 10.27 9.89 -26.57
CA THR A 1006 11.20 9.14 -27.42
C THR A 1006 10.39 8.30 -28.40
N VAL A 1007 10.55 8.58 -29.70
CA VAL A 1007 10.00 7.80 -30.80
C VAL A 1007 11.03 6.76 -31.20
N ILE A 1008 10.63 5.49 -31.18
CA ILE A 1008 11.47 4.37 -31.59
C ILE A 1008 10.85 3.79 -32.86
N ASN A 1009 11.61 3.84 -33.96
CA ASN A 1009 11.19 3.28 -35.24
C ASN A 1009 11.48 1.77 -35.30
N ARG A 1010 10.81 1.07 -36.22
CA ARG A 1010 10.99 -0.37 -36.44
C ARG A 1010 12.45 -0.82 -36.67
N ASP A 1011 13.29 0.04 -37.23
CA ASP A 1011 14.72 -0.22 -37.46
C ASP A 1011 15.59 -0.03 -36.20
N GLY A 1012 14.99 0.34 -35.07
CA GLY A 1012 15.65 0.61 -33.80
C GLY A 1012 16.20 2.03 -33.65
N SER A 1013 16.10 2.88 -34.69
CA SER A 1013 16.48 4.29 -34.60
C SER A 1013 15.58 5.03 -33.61
N ARG A 1014 16.18 5.98 -32.88
CA ARG A 1014 15.51 6.79 -31.86
C ARG A 1014 15.48 8.25 -32.27
N GLU A 1015 14.33 8.88 -32.13
CA GLU A 1015 14.13 10.31 -32.31
C GLU A 1015 13.48 10.90 -31.06
N GLU A 1016 13.96 12.05 -30.60
CA GLU A 1016 13.31 12.80 -29.52
C GLU A 1016 12.35 13.84 -30.10
N LYS A 1017 11.10 13.79 -29.66
CA LYS A 1017 10.10 14.83 -29.92
C LYS A 1017 9.94 15.68 -28.67
N HIS A 1018 10.34 16.94 -28.76
CA HIS A 1018 10.22 17.89 -27.66
C HIS A 1018 8.90 18.65 -27.74
N PHE A 1019 8.19 18.72 -26.62
CA PHE A 1019 6.94 19.45 -26.48
C PHE A 1019 7.14 20.65 -25.54
N ASN A 1020 6.62 21.81 -25.93
CA ASN A 1020 6.56 23.00 -25.09
C ASN A 1020 5.10 23.42 -24.89
N PHE A 1021 4.56 23.10 -23.72
CA PHE A 1021 3.19 23.37 -23.32
C PHE A 1021 3.02 24.74 -22.65
N GLU A 1022 3.97 25.67 -22.76
CA GLU A 1022 3.85 27.02 -22.16
C GLU A 1022 2.65 27.83 -22.68
N LYS A 1023 2.07 27.48 -23.85
CA LYS A 1023 0.94 28.20 -24.47
C LYS A 1023 -0.34 27.39 -24.61
N SER A 1024 -0.26 26.08 -24.51
CA SER A 1024 -1.40 25.14 -24.66
C SER A 1024 -1.07 23.89 -23.87
N THR A 1025 -2.07 23.27 -23.24
CA THR A 1025 -1.94 21.97 -22.55
C THR A 1025 -2.09 20.77 -23.48
N ALA A 1026 -2.49 21.01 -24.74
CA ALA A 1026 -2.62 20.02 -25.80
C ALA A 1026 -1.92 20.49 -27.07
N LEU A 1027 -1.14 19.62 -27.69
CA LEU A 1027 -0.40 19.89 -28.93
C LEU A 1027 -0.60 18.73 -29.91
N PRO A 1028 -0.76 19.00 -31.22
CA PRO A 1028 -0.73 17.95 -32.22
C PRO A 1028 0.59 17.18 -32.16
N PHE A 1029 0.54 15.85 -32.11
CA PHE A 1029 1.71 15.01 -32.20
C PHE A 1029 1.87 14.57 -33.66
N VAL A 1030 2.81 15.21 -34.38
CA VAL A 1030 3.13 14.89 -35.78
C VAL A 1030 4.35 13.95 -35.81
N LEU A 1031 4.13 12.74 -36.34
CA LEU A 1031 5.12 11.66 -36.42
C LEU A 1031 6.02 11.71 -37.65
#